data_AF-A0A959UJX2-F1
#
_entry.id   AF-A0A959UJX2-F1
#
_cell.length_a   1.000
_cell.length_b   1.000
_cell.length_c   1.000
_cell.angle_alpha   90.00
_cell.angle_beta   90.00
_cell.angle_gamma   90.00
#
_symmetry.space_group_name_H-M   'P 1'
#
loop_
_entity.id
_entity.type
_entity.pdbx_description
1 polymer ?
#
loop_
_entity_poly.entity_id
_entity_poly.type
_entity_poly.pdbx_seq_one_letter_code
_entity_poly.pdbx_strand_id
1 'polypeptide(L)'
;EGQFLISAGSDYIFSTYNNACGGLVLNGEYKQYGGDFLVENEFITGSSASIIVQSGNCTIDAPATGTPYLFEGTMDLNSSNFQFTNNGLHFPATASLATNATVLSVGGNLLIYSVYNPDPSTIEFIGSDDAYFFMANGNNFSRLVINKSGGAQVLSDCEVVANEDVRILAGEFYTETNDVHALNLLIEPGGFLNAEGSNFYIHQNWENNAGDAAFAEYGTVVRFVDYFIHGNLLTGETFHTVTLEKSNSANFVTFADDITVNAIEMDIESATLITGENNTITVSGSVSVGNDGNIDMPATASETVFSIGGAITTDIHSDILIETGNMIETAQFYNLGSLAINGGEMECTDLISFDPASSTEITDGKLFLSNTIPFTLNMTGDFTLSDGTFDAGLNNIEIVSDFNGTLTGGFFKTGGNFDAPIVDIFRQDGGQMAFTSQGTATINLAEGCYLNECFVKNNGLTQLISDVTILDDFILSSGFFSSTNNDIYIGKDWANYPGDANTTISGGSVTFYSEKPASIPGDETFHTLIIEKTFSPGNYLEISPGVDISLNKHCLINDGTLKLNNNASLTISGALTIQNEAGLSVDDLAGNVEIRLMSGWDNQNTSNNAYQGFYPGTSTVTFTGTYPQYLNTNAPREEFYNLIIDKLSGDFVPNNNINVNNELSIESGIWNYGTTGLQHQVYGNFTVQPPGGWKDDTGYLLLSGPEGTTFTNLSPAVSTYGDIEVIPESPTDHYYLSGDFSCSAFYLYEGFVTATGLNMQVSDELSISGGELYLDGGTALKLENNANLTISGGRLLALGTETQPTLVTRNSIGYYNFNIVSNGNLGGEYAIFEYMSGQGVYFLDNANISQDYPLKFCTFRNGASGGSLITTESVEDIEIASPVFPDNTWGSAYNVTKTNNSGSITLYDSNGDFKGEGFENDPYNRVNWDVSGFQVQLKAYLEGPYGSAGMQTEIASVIPLVQPFNTAPWNYSGSESVTAIPPNVVDWILIEIRDAADAASATEATQLERKAGFLLSDGSIVNLDGSSSPDFKQIINHNLFVIVWHRNHLPVMSNLALPLFDGTYSYDFSSAQSQAFGNVQVYIGDGNFGLVGGDMNADGSITDADKTGTWQIQTGQTGYLQSDADMDGTVDNKDKNDLWWWNRGTFIIIPE
;
A
#
# COMPACT_ATOMS: atom_id res chain seq x y z
N GLU A 1 69.65 82.65 -33.18
CA GLU A 1 69.30 83.44 -34.38
C GLU A 1 70.14 83.13 -35.62
N GLY A 2 71.49 83.08 -35.57
CA GLY A 2 72.32 82.75 -36.76
C GLY A 2 72.56 81.24 -36.98
N GLN A 3 73.18 80.89 -38.12
CA GLN A 3 73.64 79.53 -38.45
C GLN A 3 74.91 79.20 -37.65
N PHE A 4 74.96 78.00 -37.06
CA PHE A 4 76.09 77.45 -36.32
C PHE A 4 76.74 76.35 -37.16
N LEU A 5 77.99 76.56 -37.57
CA LEU A 5 78.75 75.63 -38.40
C LEU A 5 79.82 74.93 -37.59
N ILE A 6 79.73 73.60 -37.51
CA ILE A 6 80.79 72.74 -36.98
C ILE A 6 81.49 72.11 -38.18
N SER A 7 82.69 72.59 -38.49
CA SER A 7 83.46 72.14 -39.66
C SER A 7 84.08 70.76 -39.43
N ALA A 8 84.40 70.04 -40.52
CA ALA A 8 85.07 68.74 -40.44
C ALA A 8 86.39 68.82 -39.64
N GLY A 9 86.61 67.85 -38.74
CA GLY A 9 87.76 67.81 -37.83
C GLY A 9 87.72 68.80 -36.66
N SER A 10 86.58 69.47 -36.42
CA SER A 10 86.35 70.34 -35.26
C SER A 10 85.33 69.70 -34.31
N ASP A 11 85.53 69.91 -33.00
CA ASP A 11 84.65 69.43 -31.95
C ASP A 11 83.93 70.62 -31.27
N TYR A 12 82.63 70.48 -31.04
CA TYR A 12 81.88 71.36 -30.15
C TYR A 12 81.42 70.57 -28.93
N ILE A 13 81.78 71.03 -27.72
CA ILE A 13 81.49 70.34 -26.47
C ILE A 13 80.83 71.30 -25.48
N PHE A 14 79.69 70.92 -24.90
CA PHE A 14 79.08 71.62 -23.78
C PHE A 14 78.43 70.66 -22.78
N SER A 15 78.23 71.10 -21.54
CA SER A 15 77.89 70.19 -20.43
C SER A 15 76.78 70.62 -19.48
N THR A 16 76.39 71.91 -19.41
CA THR A 16 75.38 72.36 -18.42
C THR A 16 74.46 73.50 -18.87
N TYR A 17 74.78 74.20 -19.96
CA TYR A 17 74.00 75.36 -20.41
C TYR A 17 73.06 74.96 -21.54
N ASN A 18 71.85 75.53 -21.53
CA ASN A 18 70.94 75.43 -22.65
C ASN A 18 71.49 76.26 -23.82
N ASN A 19 71.54 75.66 -25.01
CA ASN A 19 72.03 76.27 -26.23
C ASN A 19 70.90 76.31 -27.27
N ALA A 20 70.89 77.33 -28.11
CA ALA A 20 69.97 77.40 -29.24
C ALA A 20 70.64 78.07 -30.44
N CYS A 21 70.36 77.59 -31.64
CA CYS A 21 70.80 78.23 -32.88
C CYS A 21 69.67 78.34 -33.91
N GLY A 22 69.83 79.30 -34.83
CA GLY A 22 68.86 79.47 -35.92
C GLY A 22 68.99 78.34 -36.95
N GLY A 23 70.19 77.81 -37.16
CA GLY A 23 70.41 76.59 -37.95
C GLY A 23 71.73 75.93 -37.56
N LEU A 24 71.86 74.62 -37.76
CA LEU A 24 73.05 73.82 -37.49
C LEU A 24 73.53 73.14 -38.78
N VAL A 25 74.75 73.46 -39.20
CA VAL A 25 75.46 72.72 -40.25
C VAL A 25 76.58 71.93 -39.58
N LEU A 26 76.44 70.61 -39.53
CA LEU A 26 77.32 69.70 -38.82
C LEU A 26 78.13 68.84 -39.81
N ASN A 27 79.43 69.10 -39.89
CA ASN A 27 80.41 68.29 -40.62
C ASN A 27 81.51 67.72 -39.73
N GLY A 28 81.60 68.16 -38.46
CA GLY A 28 82.54 67.67 -37.45
C GLY A 28 81.82 66.96 -36.30
N GLU A 29 82.33 67.08 -35.08
CA GLU A 29 81.83 66.36 -33.91
C GLU A 29 81.07 67.29 -32.94
N TYR A 30 79.84 66.93 -32.60
CA TYR A 30 78.98 67.60 -31.62
C TYR A 30 78.86 66.70 -30.39
N LYS A 31 79.28 67.20 -29.21
CA LYS A 31 79.24 66.48 -27.93
C LYS A 31 78.44 67.26 -26.89
N GLN A 32 77.36 66.67 -26.40
CA GLN A 32 76.50 67.22 -25.37
C GLN A 32 76.58 66.34 -24.12
N TYR A 33 76.98 66.92 -22.99
CA TYR A 33 77.05 66.23 -21.70
C TYR A 33 76.00 66.74 -20.69
N GLY A 34 75.14 67.71 -21.08
CA GLY A 34 74.03 68.26 -20.28
C GLY A 34 73.56 69.64 -20.77
N GLY A 35 72.41 70.11 -20.29
CA GLY A 35 71.68 71.28 -20.83
C GLY A 35 70.91 70.94 -22.12
N ASP A 36 69.87 71.71 -22.46
CA ASP A 36 69.04 71.47 -23.66
C ASP A 36 69.61 72.16 -24.91
N PHE A 37 69.39 71.57 -26.08
CA PHE A 37 69.78 72.16 -27.36
C PHE A 37 68.60 72.30 -28.32
N LEU A 38 68.39 73.49 -28.88
CA LEU A 38 67.32 73.78 -29.85
C LEU A 38 67.88 74.29 -31.18
N VAL A 39 67.43 73.71 -32.29
CA VAL A 39 67.73 74.15 -33.66
C VAL A 39 66.43 74.52 -34.38
N GLU A 40 66.21 75.80 -34.71
CA GLU A 40 64.89 76.30 -35.11
C GLU A 40 64.59 76.33 -36.62
N ASN A 41 65.56 76.48 -37.53
CA ASN A 41 65.26 76.68 -38.97
C ASN A 41 65.91 75.66 -39.90
N GLU A 42 67.18 75.33 -39.72
CA GLU A 42 67.94 74.53 -40.69
C GLU A 42 68.83 73.52 -39.98
N PHE A 43 68.78 72.26 -40.41
CA PHE A 43 69.68 71.20 -39.94
C PHE A 43 70.27 70.50 -41.16
N ILE A 44 71.58 70.57 -41.33
CA ILE A 44 72.32 69.96 -42.44
C ILE A 44 73.49 69.17 -41.86
N THR A 45 73.65 67.94 -42.28
CA THR A 45 74.76 67.07 -41.89
C THR A 45 75.57 66.64 -43.09
N GLY A 46 76.89 66.60 -42.95
CA GLY A 46 77.79 65.99 -43.93
C GLY A 46 78.19 64.57 -43.54
N SER A 47 78.87 63.86 -44.45
CA SER A 47 79.30 62.46 -44.26
C SER A 47 80.33 62.22 -43.14
N SER A 48 80.93 63.29 -42.58
CA SER A 48 81.82 63.22 -41.41
C SER A 48 81.18 63.72 -40.11
N ALA A 49 79.86 63.94 -40.09
CA ALA A 49 79.13 64.36 -38.91
C ALA A 49 79.19 63.30 -37.80
N SER A 50 79.50 63.72 -36.58
CA SER A 50 79.37 62.89 -35.38
C SER A 50 78.53 63.62 -34.34
N ILE A 51 77.47 62.99 -33.85
CA ILE A 51 76.62 63.48 -32.76
C ILE A 51 76.79 62.53 -31.58
N ILE A 52 77.23 63.07 -30.44
CA ILE A 52 77.32 62.34 -29.19
C ILE A 52 76.51 63.11 -28.14
N VAL A 53 75.42 62.55 -27.67
CA VAL A 53 74.61 63.10 -26.58
C VAL A 53 74.71 62.15 -25.40
N GLN A 54 75.15 62.64 -24.26
CA GLN A 54 75.31 61.86 -23.02
C GLN A 54 74.27 62.23 -21.96
N SER A 55 73.74 63.46 -21.99
CA SER A 55 72.56 63.88 -21.23
C SER A 55 72.00 65.23 -21.73
N GLY A 56 70.76 65.56 -21.37
CA GLY A 56 70.05 66.77 -21.83
C GLY A 56 69.22 66.52 -23.09
N ASN A 57 68.27 67.41 -23.39
CA ASN A 57 67.40 67.24 -24.56
C ASN A 57 67.99 67.91 -25.80
N CYS A 58 67.71 67.38 -26.98
CA CYS A 58 68.08 67.98 -28.26
C CYS A 58 66.85 68.00 -29.17
N THR A 59 66.42 69.18 -29.58
CA THR A 59 65.24 69.38 -30.43
C THR A 59 65.65 70.08 -31.73
N ILE A 60 65.41 69.40 -32.84
CA ILE A 60 65.49 69.93 -34.20
C ILE A 60 64.09 70.33 -34.63
N ASP A 61 63.77 71.61 -34.43
CA ASP A 61 62.47 72.22 -34.69
C ASP A 61 62.42 72.94 -36.04
N ALA A 62 63.08 72.38 -37.06
CA ALA A 62 63.08 72.94 -38.40
C ALA A 62 61.71 72.77 -39.09
N PRO A 63 61.30 73.69 -39.99
CA PRO A 63 60.09 73.54 -40.81
C PRO A 63 60.08 72.24 -41.62
N ALA A 64 58.89 71.66 -41.83
CA ALA A 64 58.74 70.45 -42.64
C ALA A 64 59.28 70.65 -44.08
N THR A 65 60.16 69.76 -44.51
CA THR A 65 60.75 69.77 -45.87
C THR A 65 60.10 68.76 -46.82
N GLY A 66 59.26 67.87 -46.31
CA GLY A 66 58.65 66.77 -47.07
C GLY A 66 59.59 65.60 -47.36
N THR A 67 60.86 65.68 -46.96
CA THR A 67 61.84 64.58 -47.07
C THR A 67 62.56 64.37 -45.74
N PRO A 68 62.85 63.14 -45.31
CA PRO A 68 63.61 62.91 -44.08
C PRO A 68 65.04 63.44 -44.21
N TYR A 69 65.64 63.88 -43.10
CA TYR A 69 67.03 64.33 -43.08
C TYR A 69 67.98 63.15 -43.28
N LEU A 70 68.80 63.22 -44.33
CA LEU A 70 69.84 62.24 -44.59
C LEU A 70 71.01 62.42 -43.61
N PHE A 71 71.25 61.42 -42.75
CA PHE A 71 72.34 61.40 -41.79
C PHE A 71 73.34 60.30 -42.14
N GLU A 72 74.45 60.67 -42.78
CA GLU A 72 75.47 59.71 -43.27
C GLU A 72 76.59 59.40 -42.25
N GLY A 73 76.55 60.04 -41.07
CA GLY A 73 77.61 60.01 -40.06
C GLY A 73 77.37 59.05 -38.88
N THR A 74 77.98 59.36 -37.73
CA THR A 74 77.83 58.59 -36.48
C THR A 74 76.95 59.32 -35.47
N MET A 75 75.95 58.66 -34.90
CA MET A 75 75.09 59.20 -33.85
C MET A 75 75.08 58.26 -32.65
N ASP A 76 75.46 58.75 -31.48
CA ASP A 76 75.54 58.03 -30.20
C ASP A 76 74.75 58.82 -29.14
N LEU A 77 73.57 58.33 -28.78
CA LEU A 77 72.63 58.99 -27.89
C LEU A 77 72.48 58.20 -26.60
N ASN A 78 72.78 58.82 -25.47
CA ASN A 78 72.69 58.22 -24.15
C ASN A 78 71.85 59.13 -23.24
N SER A 79 70.86 58.55 -22.55
CA SER A 79 70.02 59.22 -21.53
C SER A 79 69.48 60.59 -21.97
N SER A 80 68.94 60.68 -23.19
CA SER A 80 68.51 61.94 -23.82
C SER A 80 67.17 61.81 -24.53
N ASN A 81 66.43 62.92 -24.64
CA ASN A 81 65.36 63.05 -25.63
C ASN A 81 65.94 63.74 -26.87
N PHE A 82 65.90 63.07 -28.01
CA PHE A 82 66.34 63.60 -29.29
C PHE A 82 65.14 63.67 -30.24
N GLN A 83 64.71 64.88 -30.55
CA GLN A 83 63.45 65.12 -31.25
C GLN A 83 63.67 65.86 -32.57
N PHE A 84 63.02 65.38 -33.63
CA PHE A 84 62.80 66.11 -34.88
C PHE A 84 61.32 66.46 -34.98
N THR A 85 60.94 67.72 -34.75
CA THR A 85 59.53 68.09 -34.54
C THR A 85 58.66 67.85 -35.78
N ASN A 86 59.12 68.29 -36.95
CA ASN A 86 58.31 68.30 -38.19
C ASN A 86 58.90 67.46 -39.33
N ASN A 87 60.05 66.82 -39.11
CA ASN A 87 60.79 66.13 -40.16
C ASN A 87 61.16 64.72 -39.71
N GLY A 88 61.47 63.88 -40.70
CA GLY A 88 61.95 62.53 -40.50
C GLY A 88 63.47 62.42 -40.48
N LEU A 89 63.96 61.18 -40.32
CA LEU A 89 65.37 60.81 -40.36
C LEU A 89 65.61 59.66 -41.34
N HIS A 90 66.70 59.74 -42.09
CA HIS A 90 67.15 58.68 -42.96
C HIS A 90 68.62 58.37 -42.70
N PHE A 91 68.88 57.19 -42.14
CA PHE A 91 70.21 56.61 -41.96
C PHE A 91 70.47 55.60 -43.09
N PRO A 92 71.32 55.93 -44.08
CA PRO A 92 71.72 54.96 -45.09
C PRO A 92 72.63 53.90 -44.47
N ALA A 93 72.85 52.79 -45.18
CA ALA A 93 73.66 51.65 -44.69
C ALA A 93 75.09 51.99 -44.23
N THR A 94 75.62 53.15 -44.62
CA THR A 94 76.96 53.63 -44.24
C THR A 94 77.00 54.40 -42.91
N ALA A 95 75.85 54.80 -42.37
CA ALA A 95 75.76 55.51 -41.10
C ALA A 95 75.83 54.55 -39.91
N SER A 96 76.00 55.07 -38.69
CA SER A 96 75.87 54.28 -37.46
C SER A 96 75.01 55.01 -36.43
N LEU A 97 74.01 54.32 -35.88
CA LEU A 97 73.15 54.83 -34.82
C LEU A 97 73.25 53.91 -33.59
N ALA A 98 73.64 54.49 -32.45
CA ALA A 98 73.64 53.84 -31.15
C ALA A 98 72.76 54.66 -30.20
N THR A 99 71.91 53.97 -29.44
CA THR A 99 70.99 54.61 -28.48
C THR A 99 70.98 53.85 -27.17
N ASN A 100 70.98 54.57 -26.05
CA ASN A 100 70.87 53.99 -24.71
C ASN A 100 70.02 54.89 -23.81
N ALA A 101 68.99 54.33 -23.18
CA ALA A 101 67.97 55.04 -22.40
C ALA A 101 67.45 56.33 -23.09
N THR A 102 67.31 56.28 -24.41
CA THR A 102 67.01 57.46 -25.25
C THR A 102 65.60 57.38 -25.81
N VAL A 103 64.93 58.53 -25.92
CA VAL A 103 63.69 58.70 -26.71
C VAL A 103 64.05 59.43 -27.99
N LEU A 104 63.91 58.76 -29.13
CA LEU A 104 64.10 59.34 -30.46
C LEU A 104 62.73 59.65 -31.07
N SER A 105 62.35 60.93 -31.08
CA SER A 105 61.05 61.36 -31.57
C SER A 105 61.16 61.97 -32.98
N VAL A 106 60.32 61.54 -33.93
CA VAL A 106 60.34 62.05 -35.32
C VAL A 106 58.96 62.49 -35.80
N GLY A 107 58.92 63.64 -36.49
CA GLY A 107 57.72 64.23 -37.07
C GLY A 107 57.32 63.61 -38.41
N GLY A 108 58.26 63.02 -39.14
CA GLY A 108 58.06 62.41 -40.47
C GLY A 108 58.71 61.02 -40.59
N ASN A 109 59.07 60.61 -41.81
CA ASN A 109 59.58 59.26 -42.10
C ASN A 109 60.83 58.88 -41.30
N LEU A 110 60.89 57.66 -40.78
CA LEU A 110 62.10 57.08 -40.19
C LEU A 110 62.57 55.91 -41.04
N LEU A 111 63.73 56.08 -41.69
CA LEU A 111 64.32 55.10 -42.59
C LEU A 111 65.71 54.71 -42.05
N ILE A 112 65.85 53.48 -41.54
CA ILE A 112 67.10 52.98 -40.96
C ILE A 112 67.63 51.78 -41.76
N TYR A 113 68.57 52.04 -42.66
CA TYR A 113 69.26 50.99 -43.43
C TYR A 113 70.60 50.56 -42.81
N SER A 114 71.10 51.32 -41.83
CA SER A 114 72.33 51.02 -41.08
C SER A 114 72.12 49.97 -40.00
N VAL A 115 73.22 49.49 -39.41
CA VAL A 115 73.18 48.75 -38.14
C VAL A 115 72.73 49.72 -37.04
N TYR A 116 71.60 49.39 -36.41
CA TYR A 116 71.08 50.07 -35.24
C TYR A 116 71.40 49.19 -34.03
N ASN A 117 72.14 49.73 -33.04
CA ASN A 117 72.53 48.99 -31.84
C ASN A 117 71.92 49.63 -30.57
N PRO A 118 70.58 49.53 -30.39
CA PRO A 118 69.90 50.12 -29.26
C PRO A 118 69.95 49.23 -28.02
N ASP A 119 70.14 49.85 -26.86
CA ASP A 119 70.11 49.19 -25.57
C ASP A 119 69.83 50.21 -24.45
N PRO A 120 68.68 50.24 -23.75
CA PRO A 120 67.26 50.25 -24.18
C PRO A 120 66.79 51.63 -24.71
N SER A 121 65.96 51.72 -25.75
CA SER A 121 65.50 53.01 -26.33
C SER A 121 64.08 53.00 -26.90
N THR A 122 63.42 54.16 -26.88
CA THR A 122 62.07 54.39 -27.42
C THR A 122 62.14 55.12 -28.75
N ILE A 123 61.45 54.62 -29.77
CA ILE A 123 61.17 55.34 -31.01
C ILE A 123 59.76 55.91 -30.89
N GLU A 124 59.62 57.23 -31.03
CA GLU A 124 58.32 57.91 -30.96
C GLU A 124 58.02 58.64 -32.26
N PHE A 125 56.84 58.41 -32.83
CA PHE A 125 56.33 59.16 -33.97
C PHE A 125 55.38 60.26 -33.49
N ILE A 126 55.71 61.51 -33.80
CA ILE A 126 54.98 62.71 -33.37
C ILE A 126 54.53 63.56 -34.58
N GLY A 127 53.81 64.66 -34.34
CA GLY A 127 53.39 65.60 -35.38
C GLY A 127 52.04 65.25 -36.02
N SER A 128 51.66 65.95 -37.09
CA SER A 128 50.33 65.85 -37.72
C SER A 128 50.33 65.31 -39.16
N ASP A 129 51.51 64.98 -39.69
CA ASP A 129 51.66 64.43 -41.04
C ASP A 129 51.93 62.92 -40.95
N ASP A 130 51.55 62.18 -41.99
CA ASP A 130 51.82 60.75 -42.12
C ASP A 130 53.34 60.47 -42.13
N ALA A 131 53.73 59.29 -41.67
CA ALA A 131 55.12 58.85 -41.68
C ALA A 131 55.27 57.41 -42.17
N TYR A 132 56.36 57.16 -42.89
CA TYR A 132 56.84 55.83 -43.21
C TYR A 132 57.85 55.36 -42.18
N PHE A 133 57.70 54.14 -41.69
CA PHE A 133 58.65 53.47 -40.82
C PHE A 133 59.31 52.30 -41.55
N PHE A 134 60.63 52.33 -41.67
CA PHE A 134 61.42 51.25 -42.24
C PHE A 134 62.70 51.05 -41.44
N MET A 135 62.98 49.78 -41.11
CA MET A 135 64.28 49.35 -40.60
C MET A 135 64.74 48.10 -41.32
N ALA A 136 66.05 48.02 -41.63
CA ALA A 136 66.64 46.81 -42.17
C ALA A 136 66.55 45.64 -41.16
N ASN A 137 66.38 44.41 -41.66
CA ASN A 137 66.27 43.20 -40.84
C ASN A 137 67.41 43.03 -39.84
N GLY A 138 67.08 42.57 -38.63
CA GLY A 138 68.01 42.35 -37.53
C GLY A 138 68.19 43.56 -36.60
N ASN A 139 67.52 44.68 -36.89
CA ASN A 139 67.40 45.80 -35.97
C ASN A 139 66.20 45.59 -35.04
N ASN A 140 66.35 45.87 -33.75
CA ASN A 140 65.28 45.87 -32.75
C ASN A 140 65.29 47.20 -31.98
N PHE A 141 64.39 47.42 -31.04
CA PHE A 141 64.41 48.55 -30.09
C PHE A 141 63.61 48.18 -28.84
N SER A 142 63.60 49.02 -27.80
CA SER A 142 62.78 48.72 -26.61
C SER A 142 61.31 49.00 -26.87
N ARG A 143 60.95 50.24 -27.21
CA ARG A 143 59.54 50.64 -27.32
C ARG A 143 59.24 51.39 -28.60
N LEU A 144 58.12 51.09 -29.24
CA LEU A 144 57.53 51.90 -30.30
C LEU A 144 56.38 52.69 -29.69
N VAL A 145 56.35 54.00 -29.93
CA VAL A 145 55.26 54.88 -29.52
C VAL A 145 54.72 55.63 -30.73
N ILE A 146 53.45 55.45 -31.03
CA ILE A 146 52.72 56.22 -32.04
C ILE A 146 51.92 57.30 -31.33
N ASN A 147 52.29 58.56 -31.54
CA ASN A 147 51.73 59.73 -30.88
C ASN A 147 51.48 60.85 -31.91
N LYS A 148 50.79 60.46 -32.98
CA LYS A 148 50.44 61.32 -34.12
C LYS A 148 49.15 62.07 -33.84
N SER A 149 49.19 63.38 -34.01
CA SER A 149 48.03 64.26 -33.88
C SER A 149 47.23 64.33 -35.18
N GLY A 150 45.94 64.70 -35.10
CA GLY A 150 45.12 64.95 -36.29
C GLY A 150 44.69 63.71 -37.09
N GLY A 151 44.93 62.50 -36.57
CA GLY A 151 44.59 61.25 -37.24
C GLY A 151 45.60 60.81 -38.31
N ALA A 152 46.82 61.36 -38.28
CA ALA A 152 47.89 60.91 -39.16
C ALA A 152 48.32 59.47 -38.85
N GLN A 153 48.76 58.77 -39.89
CA GLN A 153 49.17 57.36 -39.83
C GLN A 153 50.70 57.21 -39.81
N VAL A 154 51.16 56.11 -39.21
CA VAL A 154 52.51 55.58 -39.34
C VAL A 154 52.42 54.24 -40.04
N LEU A 155 52.89 54.20 -41.27
CA LEU A 155 52.87 53.03 -42.12
C LEU A 155 54.21 52.29 -42.00
N SER A 156 54.16 51.03 -41.56
CA SER A 156 55.32 50.16 -41.43
C SER A 156 55.54 49.37 -42.70
N ASP A 157 56.72 49.53 -43.32
CA ASP A 157 57.18 48.76 -44.49
C ASP A 157 58.23 47.71 -44.08
N CYS A 158 58.20 47.29 -42.81
CA CYS A 158 59.07 46.27 -42.25
C CYS A 158 58.41 45.57 -41.04
N GLU A 159 58.94 44.39 -40.69
CA GLU A 159 58.66 43.75 -39.41
C GLU A 159 59.07 44.67 -38.26
N VAL A 160 58.21 44.73 -37.24
CA VAL A 160 58.42 45.59 -36.07
C VAL A 160 58.78 44.72 -34.88
N VAL A 161 60.03 44.80 -34.43
CA VAL A 161 60.52 44.03 -33.28
C VAL A 161 60.80 44.94 -32.09
N ALA A 162 59.81 45.09 -31.22
CA ALA A 162 59.90 45.81 -29.95
C ALA A 162 60.16 44.82 -28.80
N ASN A 163 61.29 44.97 -28.10
CA ASN A 163 61.66 44.12 -26.96
C ASN A 163 60.82 44.43 -25.69
N GLU A 164 60.21 45.62 -25.63
CA GLU A 164 59.24 46.04 -24.61
C GLU A 164 57.92 46.38 -25.32
N ASP A 165 57.39 47.60 -25.22
CA ASP A 165 56.00 47.87 -25.60
C ASP A 165 55.85 48.42 -27.03
N VAL A 166 54.73 48.10 -27.67
CA VAL A 166 54.16 48.89 -28.76
C VAL A 166 52.98 49.67 -28.20
N ARG A 167 53.04 51.00 -28.21
CA ARG A 167 52.01 51.88 -27.66
C ARG A 167 51.46 52.82 -28.72
N ILE A 168 50.15 52.86 -28.88
CA ILE A 168 49.46 53.77 -29.79
C ILE A 168 48.70 54.77 -28.93
N LEU A 169 49.35 55.88 -28.62
CA LEU A 169 48.78 56.95 -27.80
C LEU A 169 47.76 57.79 -28.60
N ALA A 170 48.12 58.10 -29.85
CA ALA A 170 47.29 58.88 -30.78
C ALA A 170 47.66 58.60 -32.24
N GLY A 171 46.67 58.64 -33.14
CA GLY A 171 46.86 58.39 -34.58
C GLY A 171 46.80 56.92 -34.96
N GLU A 172 47.08 56.61 -36.22
CA GLU A 172 46.97 55.24 -36.77
C GLU A 172 48.35 54.58 -36.88
N PHE A 173 48.47 53.34 -36.42
CA PHE A 173 49.58 52.45 -36.75
C PHE A 173 49.12 51.46 -37.81
N TYR A 174 49.67 51.56 -39.01
CA TYR A 174 49.32 50.70 -40.13
C TYR A 174 50.50 49.77 -40.46
N THR A 175 50.29 48.46 -40.34
CA THR A 175 51.35 47.45 -40.45
C THR A 175 51.57 46.86 -41.85
N GLU A 176 50.66 47.08 -42.82
CA GLU A 176 50.77 46.57 -44.21
C GLU A 176 51.23 45.10 -44.33
N THR A 177 50.59 44.16 -43.62
CA THR A 177 50.94 42.71 -43.58
C THR A 177 52.27 42.36 -42.90
N ASN A 178 53.02 43.33 -42.36
CA ASN A 178 54.26 43.05 -41.64
C ASN A 178 54.01 42.62 -40.19
N ASP A 179 54.75 41.63 -39.71
CA ASP A 179 54.58 41.10 -38.35
C ASP A 179 55.09 42.08 -37.29
N VAL A 180 54.43 42.05 -36.13
CA VAL A 180 54.74 42.89 -34.97
C VAL A 180 55.04 42.02 -33.77
N HIS A 181 56.23 42.15 -33.20
CA HIS A 181 56.63 41.54 -31.94
C HIS A 181 56.65 42.60 -30.85
N ALA A 182 55.94 42.34 -29.74
CA ALA A 182 55.87 43.24 -28.61
C ALA A 182 55.73 42.47 -27.29
N LEU A 183 56.37 42.99 -26.23
CA LEU A 183 56.09 42.54 -24.88
C LEU A 183 54.65 42.87 -24.48
N ASN A 184 54.26 44.13 -24.63
CA ASN A 184 52.91 44.61 -24.41
C ASN A 184 52.44 45.40 -25.63
N LEU A 185 51.19 45.19 -26.03
CA LEU A 185 50.51 46.04 -27.02
C LEU A 185 49.42 46.85 -26.31
N LEU A 186 49.51 48.17 -26.41
CA LEU A 186 48.61 49.12 -25.76
C LEU A 186 48.05 50.12 -26.76
N ILE A 187 46.72 50.16 -26.90
CA ILE A 187 45.99 51.15 -27.69
C ILE A 187 45.25 52.08 -26.72
N GLU A 188 45.63 53.35 -26.67
CA GLU A 188 44.96 54.36 -25.83
C GLU A 188 43.83 55.05 -26.59
N PRO A 189 42.85 55.72 -25.93
CA PRO A 189 41.65 56.30 -26.57
C PRO A 189 41.84 57.19 -27.81
N GLY A 190 43.05 57.67 -28.11
CA GLY A 190 43.36 58.42 -29.33
C GLY A 190 43.96 57.59 -30.47
N GLY A 191 44.29 56.32 -30.22
CA GLY A 191 45.01 55.43 -31.12
C GLY A 191 44.10 54.56 -31.97
N PHE A 192 44.64 54.10 -33.10
CA PHE A 192 44.02 53.15 -34.01
C PHE A 192 45.10 52.18 -34.54
N LEU A 193 44.83 50.89 -34.54
CA LEU A 193 45.70 49.84 -35.07
C LEU A 193 45.07 49.22 -36.31
N ASN A 194 45.71 49.40 -37.46
CA ASN A 194 45.31 48.81 -38.72
C ASN A 194 46.26 47.67 -39.09
N ALA A 195 45.78 46.45 -38.95
CA ALA A 195 46.62 45.25 -39.00
C ALA A 195 46.73 44.63 -40.40
N GLU A 196 45.71 44.74 -41.24
CA GLU A 196 45.69 44.26 -42.64
C GLU A 196 46.34 42.87 -42.84
N GLY A 197 46.03 41.90 -41.96
CA GLY A 197 46.50 40.51 -42.07
C GLY A 197 47.89 40.22 -41.47
N SER A 198 48.53 41.19 -40.82
CA SER A 198 49.77 40.98 -40.06
C SER A 198 49.60 39.98 -38.91
N ASN A 199 50.67 39.28 -38.50
CA ASN A 199 50.70 38.55 -37.23
C ASN A 199 51.22 39.44 -36.09
N PHE A 200 50.58 39.33 -34.92
CA PHE A 200 51.03 40.00 -33.70
C PHE A 200 51.53 38.96 -32.71
N TYR A 201 52.80 39.04 -32.36
CA TYR A 201 53.45 38.18 -31.37
C TYR A 201 53.53 38.93 -30.04
N ILE A 202 52.59 38.62 -29.15
CA ILE A 202 52.41 39.28 -27.85
C ILE A 202 53.00 38.40 -26.77
N HIS A 203 54.02 38.90 -26.08
CA HIS A 203 54.70 38.09 -25.08
C HIS A 203 54.08 38.17 -23.68
N GLN A 204 53.39 39.28 -23.35
CA GLN A 204 52.76 39.50 -22.04
C GLN A 204 51.33 40.04 -22.16
N ASN A 205 51.10 41.33 -22.39
CA ASN A 205 49.74 41.90 -22.30
C ASN A 205 49.22 42.47 -23.63
N TRP A 206 47.93 42.23 -23.91
CA TRP A 206 47.13 42.98 -24.88
C TRP A 206 46.14 43.88 -24.14
N GLU A 207 46.12 45.16 -24.46
CA GLU A 207 45.23 46.16 -23.86
C GLU A 207 44.78 47.19 -24.92
N ASN A 208 43.48 47.26 -25.19
CA ASN A 208 42.84 48.24 -26.06
C ASN A 208 41.84 49.10 -25.26
N ASN A 209 42.33 50.23 -24.75
CA ASN A 209 41.54 51.24 -24.04
C ASN A 209 40.78 52.19 -24.97
N ALA A 210 40.99 52.10 -26.29
CA ALA A 210 40.25 52.86 -27.29
C ALA A 210 38.91 52.22 -27.68
N GLY A 211 38.71 50.95 -27.31
CA GLY A 211 37.54 50.15 -27.63
C GLY A 211 37.71 49.36 -28.92
N ASP A 212 36.87 48.34 -29.06
CA ASP A 212 36.86 47.32 -30.12
C ASP A 212 37.13 47.88 -31.54
N ALA A 213 36.43 48.95 -31.93
CA ALA A 213 36.59 49.55 -33.26
C ALA A 213 37.96 50.20 -33.53
N ALA A 214 38.85 50.29 -32.53
CA ALA A 214 40.19 50.85 -32.66
C ALA A 214 41.21 49.83 -33.16
N PHE A 215 40.84 48.55 -33.27
CA PHE A 215 41.63 47.51 -33.91
C PHE A 215 40.91 47.05 -35.17
N ALA A 216 41.58 47.13 -36.33
CA ALA A 216 41.06 46.65 -37.60
C ALA A 216 41.85 45.40 -38.03
N GLU A 217 41.24 44.24 -37.83
CA GLU A 217 41.87 42.93 -37.82
C GLU A 217 42.06 42.30 -39.21
N TYR A 218 41.13 42.43 -40.15
CA TYR A 218 41.26 42.01 -41.56
C TYR A 218 42.05 40.70 -41.86
N GLY A 219 41.82 39.61 -41.11
CA GLY A 219 42.54 38.34 -41.33
C GLY A 219 43.77 38.12 -40.45
N THR A 220 44.04 39.03 -39.51
CA THR A 220 45.17 38.98 -38.59
C THR A 220 45.09 37.83 -37.59
N VAL A 221 46.27 37.30 -37.26
CA VAL A 221 46.45 36.36 -36.15
C VAL A 221 47.15 37.06 -35.00
N VAL A 222 46.49 37.12 -33.84
CA VAL A 222 47.11 37.58 -32.59
C VAL A 222 47.57 36.35 -31.81
N ARG A 223 48.89 36.22 -31.66
CA ARG A 223 49.58 35.09 -31.03
C ARG A 223 50.13 35.49 -29.68
N PHE A 224 49.70 34.83 -28.62
CA PHE A 224 50.35 34.94 -27.32
C PHE A 224 51.51 33.95 -27.23
N VAL A 225 52.75 34.44 -27.33
CA VAL A 225 53.97 33.62 -27.44
C VAL A 225 54.92 33.74 -26.26
N ASP A 226 55.93 32.87 -26.18
CA ASP A 226 56.85 32.80 -25.04
C ASP A 226 57.83 33.99 -24.94
N TYR A 227 57.96 34.49 -23.72
CA TYR A 227 59.11 35.21 -23.14
C TYR A 227 58.86 35.28 -21.62
N PHE A 228 57.59 35.42 -21.23
CA PHE A 228 57.07 35.25 -19.88
C PHE A 228 56.15 34.03 -19.78
N ILE A 229 56.07 33.47 -18.57
CA ILE A 229 55.17 32.36 -18.22
C ILE A 229 53.67 32.72 -18.26
N HIS A 230 53.34 34.02 -18.19
CA HIS A 230 51.96 34.53 -18.12
C HIS A 230 51.71 35.56 -19.22
N GLY A 231 50.61 35.41 -19.96
CA GLY A 231 50.04 36.45 -20.82
C GLY A 231 48.66 36.89 -20.32
N ASN A 232 48.21 38.10 -20.68
CA ASN A 232 46.88 38.59 -20.32
C ASN A 232 46.21 39.32 -21.49
N LEU A 233 44.91 39.09 -21.63
CA LEU A 233 44.00 39.95 -22.39
C LEU A 233 43.25 40.83 -21.39
N LEU A 234 43.61 42.11 -21.32
CA LEU A 234 43.16 43.02 -20.25
C LEU A 234 41.87 43.78 -20.60
N THR A 235 41.47 43.79 -21.87
CA THR A 235 40.28 44.49 -22.37
C THR A 235 39.54 43.61 -23.37
N GLY A 236 38.23 43.82 -23.50
CA GLY A 236 37.44 43.19 -24.57
C GLY A 236 37.89 43.63 -25.96
N GLU A 237 37.78 42.72 -26.94
CA GLU A 237 38.25 42.92 -28.30
C GLU A 237 37.62 41.91 -29.28
N THR A 238 37.60 42.27 -30.57
CA THR A 238 37.25 41.38 -31.68
C THR A 238 38.50 41.02 -32.47
N PHE A 239 38.80 39.73 -32.52
CA PHE A 239 39.89 39.14 -33.28
C PHE A 239 39.38 38.44 -34.53
N HIS A 240 40.23 38.31 -35.55
CA HIS A 240 39.99 37.31 -36.59
C HIS A 240 40.41 35.93 -36.07
N THR A 241 41.71 35.76 -35.77
CA THR A 241 42.23 34.56 -35.14
C THR A 241 43.03 34.93 -33.90
N VAL A 242 42.79 34.23 -32.80
CA VAL A 242 43.62 34.31 -31.59
C VAL A 242 44.28 32.96 -31.33
N THR A 243 45.60 32.95 -31.18
CA THR A 243 46.37 31.73 -30.94
C THR A 243 47.12 31.85 -29.61
N LEU A 244 47.04 30.82 -28.78
CA LEU A 244 47.80 30.70 -27.54
C LEU A 244 48.92 29.68 -27.75
N GLU A 245 50.13 30.16 -27.99
CA GLU A 245 51.28 29.33 -28.37
C GLU A 245 52.45 29.58 -27.40
N LYS A 246 52.40 28.94 -26.22
CA LYS A 246 53.45 29.04 -25.20
C LYS A 246 54.35 27.80 -25.21
N SER A 247 55.26 27.67 -24.26
CA SER A 247 56.30 26.62 -24.31
C SER A 247 55.86 25.30 -23.72
N ASN A 248 54.74 25.29 -22.98
CA ASN A 248 54.05 24.13 -22.44
C ASN A 248 52.77 24.58 -21.71
N SER A 249 51.93 23.61 -21.39
CA SER A 249 50.67 23.75 -20.66
C SER A 249 50.73 24.46 -19.31
N ALA A 250 51.89 24.50 -18.63
CA ALA A 250 52.03 25.23 -17.36
C ALA A 250 52.06 26.76 -17.55
N ASN A 251 52.22 27.24 -18.78
CA ASN A 251 52.09 28.64 -19.12
C ASN A 251 50.63 28.94 -19.49
N PHE A 252 50.17 30.12 -19.12
CA PHE A 252 48.76 30.46 -19.28
C PHE A 252 48.54 31.86 -19.86
N VAL A 253 47.39 32.03 -20.49
CA VAL A 253 46.86 33.32 -20.91
C VAL A 253 45.55 33.55 -20.19
N THR A 254 45.49 34.63 -19.42
CA THR A 254 44.32 34.99 -18.62
C THR A 254 43.49 36.04 -19.33
N PHE A 255 42.20 35.79 -19.49
CA PHE A 255 41.24 36.82 -19.87
C PHE A 255 40.80 37.52 -18.60
N ALA A 256 40.93 38.85 -18.56
CA ALA A 256 40.51 39.65 -17.40
C ALA A 256 39.00 39.51 -17.13
N ASP A 257 38.54 40.02 -15.98
CA ASP A 257 37.12 40.01 -15.63
C ASP A 257 36.34 41.05 -16.46
N ASP A 258 35.04 40.81 -16.63
CA ASP A 258 34.07 41.72 -17.25
C ASP A 258 34.41 42.11 -18.70
N ILE A 259 35.02 41.20 -19.48
CA ILE A 259 35.36 41.46 -20.89
C ILE A 259 34.50 40.66 -21.89
N THR A 260 34.33 41.23 -23.08
CA THR A 260 33.75 40.54 -24.23
C THR A 260 34.85 40.27 -25.26
N VAL A 261 35.01 39.01 -25.64
CA VAL A 261 36.00 38.59 -26.64
C VAL A 261 35.27 37.94 -27.79
N ASN A 262 35.42 38.49 -29.00
CA ASN A 262 34.89 37.86 -30.22
C ASN A 262 36.05 37.35 -31.07
N ALA A 263 35.91 36.18 -31.68
CA ALA A 263 36.86 35.67 -32.66
C ALA A 263 36.16 34.92 -33.81
N ILE A 264 36.84 34.78 -34.94
CA ILE A 264 36.43 33.84 -35.99
C ILE A 264 36.97 32.46 -35.65
N GLU A 265 38.27 32.33 -35.39
CA GLU A 265 38.90 31.07 -34.97
C GLU A 265 39.72 31.30 -33.69
N MET A 266 39.83 30.27 -32.86
CA MET A 266 40.71 30.27 -31.69
C MET A 266 41.53 28.98 -31.64
N ASP A 267 42.84 29.11 -31.56
CA ASP A 267 43.77 27.99 -31.49
C ASP A 267 44.51 28.00 -30.15
N ILE A 268 44.22 27.03 -29.29
CA ILE A 268 44.92 26.84 -28.02
C ILE A 268 45.93 25.73 -28.25
N GLU A 269 47.14 26.13 -28.63
CA GLU A 269 48.21 25.19 -28.92
C GLU A 269 48.87 24.75 -27.60
N SER A 270 50.01 25.31 -27.22
CA SER A 270 50.78 24.86 -26.06
C SER A 270 50.64 25.78 -24.84
N ALA A 271 49.40 26.07 -24.40
CA ALA A 271 49.09 26.95 -23.26
C ALA A 271 47.75 26.60 -22.58
N THR A 272 47.55 27.06 -21.34
CA THR A 272 46.24 27.04 -20.66
C THR A 272 45.53 28.40 -20.84
N LEU A 273 44.33 28.41 -21.42
CA LEU A 273 43.42 29.56 -21.37
C LEU A 273 42.73 29.58 -20.01
N ILE A 274 42.89 30.66 -19.24
CA ILE A 274 42.19 30.87 -17.97
C ILE A 274 41.19 32.02 -18.15
N THR A 275 39.90 31.76 -17.93
CA THR A 275 38.88 32.82 -18.01
C THR A 275 38.69 33.53 -16.67
N GLY A 276 38.55 34.86 -16.69
CA GLY A 276 38.08 35.65 -15.55
C GLY A 276 36.56 35.58 -15.35
N GLU A 277 36.03 36.37 -14.42
CA GLU A 277 34.59 36.45 -14.11
C GLU A 277 33.80 37.26 -15.16
N ASN A 278 32.49 36.97 -15.31
CA ASN A 278 31.56 37.72 -16.17
C ASN A 278 32.00 37.86 -17.64
N ASN A 279 32.77 36.92 -18.15
CA ASN A 279 33.25 37.00 -19.51
C ASN A 279 32.22 36.49 -20.51
N THR A 280 32.14 37.15 -21.67
CA THR A 280 31.41 36.66 -22.84
C THR A 280 32.41 36.40 -23.95
N ILE A 281 32.69 35.14 -24.24
CA ILE A 281 33.64 34.72 -25.27
C ILE A 281 32.84 34.10 -26.41
N THR A 282 32.91 34.68 -27.60
CA THR A 282 32.20 34.18 -28.79
C THR A 282 33.19 33.85 -29.90
N VAL A 283 33.24 32.59 -30.33
CA VAL A 283 34.01 32.14 -31.49
C VAL A 283 33.03 31.71 -32.57
N SER A 284 32.98 32.42 -33.70
CA SER A 284 32.01 32.11 -34.76
C SER A 284 32.35 30.86 -35.58
N GLY A 285 33.64 30.50 -35.64
CA GLY A 285 34.18 29.27 -36.22
C GLY A 285 34.50 28.24 -35.14
N SER A 286 35.65 27.58 -35.24
CA SER A 286 36.03 26.47 -34.37
C SER A 286 37.06 26.87 -33.31
N VAL A 287 37.17 26.03 -32.29
CA VAL A 287 38.24 26.09 -31.29
C VAL A 287 39.04 24.80 -31.39
N SER A 288 40.34 24.93 -31.67
CA SER A 288 41.27 23.81 -31.58
C SER A 288 42.02 23.87 -30.25
N VAL A 289 42.14 22.72 -29.57
CA VAL A 289 42.91 22.58 -28.33
C VAL A 289 43.86 21.41 -28.55
N GLY A 290 45.17 21.65 -28.62
CA GLY A 290 46.12 20.57 -28.88
C GLY A 290 47.57 21.00 -28.80
N ASN A 291 48.51 20.07 -28.78
CA ASN A 291 49.89 20.30 -28.31
C ASN A 291 49.96 20.63 -26.81
N ASP A 292 49.18 19.91 -25.98
CA ASP A 292 49.05 20.11 -24.53
C ASP A 292 48.33 21.42 -24.15
N GLY A 293 47.42 21.90 -25.00
CA GLY A 293 46.59 23.07 -24.74
C GLY A 293 45.47 22.75 -23.77
N ASN A 294 45.07 23.71 -22.94
CA ASN A 294 43.99 23.52 -21.96
C ASN A 294 43.02 24.70 -21.91
N ILE A 295 41.79 24.44 -21.50
CA ILE A 295 40.80 25.46 -21.13
C ILE A 295 40.47 25.27 -19.65
N ASP A 296 40.69 26.30 -18.86
CA ASP A 296 40.38 26.35 -17.43
C ASP A 296 39.38 27.49 -17.16
N MET A 297 38.14 27.10 -16.84
CA MET A 297 37.08 28.01 -16.41
C MET A 297 36.87 27.83 -14.90
N PRO A 298 37.63 28.55 -14.05
CA PRO A 298 37.65 28.35 -12.60
C PRO A 298 36.33 28.80 -11.95
N ALA A 299 36.06 28.34 -10.73
CA ALA A 299 34.85 28.69 -9.99
C ALA A 299 34.83 30.19 -9.69
N THR A 300 33.81 30.88 -10.17
CA THR A 300 33.66 32.34 -10.03
C THR A 300 32.41 32.71 -9.25
N ALA A 301 32.36 33.96 -8.74
CA ALA A 301 31.13 34.49 -8.14
C ALA A 301 30.07 34.89 -9.19
N SER A 302 30.48 35.01 -10.45
CA SER A 302 29.70 35.58 -11.54
C SER A 302 29.99 34.87 -12.87
N GLU A 303 28.96 34.62 -13.68
CA GLU A 303 28.95 33.60 -14.76
C GLU A 303 29.77 33.99 -16.00
N THR A 304 30.64 33.10 -16.48
CA THR A 304 31.32 33.22 -17.78
C THR A 304 30.71 32.28 -18.82
N VAL A 305 30.43 32.81 -20.01
CA VAL A 305 29.86 32.06 -21.14
C VAL A 305 30.87 32.03 -22.30
N PHE A 306 31.16 30.83 -22.79
CA PHE A 306 32.02 30.59 -23.94
C PHE A 306 31.20 29.90 -25.05
N SER A 307 30.75 30.67 -26.05
CA SER A 307 29.92 30.20 -27.16
C SER A 307 30.75 30.01 -28.43
N ILE A 308 30.74 28.79 -28.98
CA ILE A 308 31.46 28.36 -30.18
C ILE A 308 30.45 27.97 -31.27
N GLY A 309 30.50 28.64 -32.42
CA GLY A 309 29.61 28.36 -33.56
C GLY A 309 29.97 27.09 -34.34
N GLY A 310 31.23 26.65 -34.27
CA GLY A 310 31.78 25.47 -34.91
C GLY A 310 32.08 24.34 -33.93
N ALA A 311 33.20 23.63 -34.16
CA ALA A 311 33.61 22.50 -33.33
C ALA A 311 34.62 22.92 -32.26
N ILE A 312 34.56 22.28 -31.09
CA ILE A 312 35.70 22.17 -30.18
C ILE A 312 36.36 20.82 -30.45
N THR A 313 37.66 20.83 -30.78
CA THR A 313 38.45 19.59 -30.99
C THR A 313 39.63 19.58 -30.03
N THR A 314 39.69 18.58 -29.16
CA THR A 314 40.84 18.35 -28.26
C THR A 314 41.83 17.35 -28.86
N ASP A 315 43.07 17.36 -28.41
CA ASP A 315 44.00 16.23 -28.58
C ASP A 315 44.04 15.35 -27.32
N ILE A 316 44.85 14.29 -27.35
CA ILE A 316 44.93 13.30 -26.25
C ILE A 316 45.57 13.80 -24.95
N HIS A 317 46.12 15.01 -24.92
CA HIS A 317 46.76 15.60 -23.74
C HIS A 317 46.09 16.89 -23.29
N SER A 318 45.03 17.30 -23.97
CA SER A 318 44.31 18.54 -23.68
C SER A 318 43.29 18.33 -22.57
N ASP A 319 43.21 19.28 -21.64
CA ASP A 319 42.25 19.28 -20.55
C ASP A 319 41.27 20.46 -20.68
N ILE A 320 39.97 20.19 -20.54
CA ILE A 320 38.91 21.19 -20.40
C ILE A 320 38.30 21.06 -19.01
N LEU A 321 38.40 22.11 -18.20
CA LEU A 321 37.80 22.22 -16.88
C LEU A 321 36.70 23.30 -16.87
N ILE A 322 35.49 22.92 -16.45
CA ILE A 322 34.35 23.81 -16.30
C ILE A 322 33.85 23.74 -14.86
N GLU A 323 34.26 24.70 -14.04
CA GLU A 323 33.79 24.81 -12.66
C GLU A 323 32.46 25.59 -12.56
N THR A 324 31.92 25.64 -11.35
CA THR A 324 30.60 26.22 -11.03
C THR A 324 30.42 27.64 -11.56
N GLY A 325 29.26 27.88 -12.21
CA GLY A 325 28.86 29.19 -12.74
C GLY A 325 29.30 29.43 -14.18
N ASN A 326 30.10 28.55 -14.77
CA ASN A 326 30.60 28.69 -16.13
C ASN A 326 29.83 27.81 -17.13
N MET A 327 29.78 28.26 -18.38
CA MET A 327 29.11 27.55 -19.47
C MET A 327 29.94 27.55 -20.76
N ILE A 328 30.03 26.38 -21.40
CA ILE A 328 30.48 26.24 -22.79
C ILE A 328 29.29 25.83 -23.66
N GLU A 329 29.06 26.56 -24.74
CA GLU A 329 28.09 26.20 -25.79
C GLU A 329 28.86 25.91 -27.08
N THR A 330 28.64 24.78 -27.73
CA THR A 330 29.30 24.43 -29.00
C THR A 330 28.36 23.74 -29.98
N ALA A 331 28.65 23.85 -31.29
CA ALA A 331 27.94 23.04 -32.28
C ALA A 331 28.39 21.57 -32.21
N GLN A 332 29.70 21.34 -32.20
CA GLN A 332 30.27 19.99 -32.17
C GLN A 332 31.36 19.89 -31.11
N PHE A 333 31.52 18.71 -30.50
CA PHE A 333 32.59 18.43 -29.57
C PHE A 333 33.23 17.08 -29.85
N TYR A 334 34.52 17.10 -30.18
CA TYR A 334 35.35 15.92 -30.40
C TYR A 334 36.33 15.81 -29.24
N ASN A 335 36.00 14.96 -28.25
CA ASN A 335 36.84 14.75 -27.08
C ASN A 335 37.87 13.65 -27.33
N LEU A 336 39.15 14.02 -27.44
CA LEU A 336 40.27 13.07 -27.43
C LEU A 336 41.04 13.09 -26.10
N GLY A 337 40.90 14.17 -25.31
CA GLY A 337 41.61 14.41 -24.05
C GLY A 337 40.71 14.26 -22.82
N SER A 338 40.83 15.17 -21.85
CA SER A 338 40.03 15.17 -20.63
C SER A 338 38.98 16.28 -20.62
N LEU A 339 37.76 15.95 -20.22
CA LEU A 339 36.71 16.91 -19.89
C LEU A 339 36.30 16.73 -18.42
N ALA A 340 36.42 17.77 -17.61
CA ALA A 340 35.96 17.79 -16.22
C ALA A 340 34.91 18.89 -16.02
N ILE A 341 33.74 18.51 -15.52
CA ILE A 341 32.63 19.43 -15.20
C ILE A 341 32.34 19.32 -13.69
N ASN A 342 32.57 20.43 -12.99
CA ASN A 342 32.47 20.55 -11.53
C ASN A 342 31.50 21.70 -11.16
N GLY A 343 30.22 21.50 -11.48
CA GLY A 343 29.13 22.46 -11.24
C GLY A 343 28.89 23.44 -12.40
N GLY A 344 29.71 23.39 -13.45
CA GLY A 344 29.52 24.14 -14.68
C GLY A 344 28.61 23.41 -15.68
N GLU A 345 28.44 24.00 -16.86
CA GLU A 345 27.60 23.42 -17.93
C GLU A 345 28.31 23.36 -19.29
N MET A 346 28.04 22.32 -20.05
CA MET A 346 28.39 22.23 -21.47
C MET A 346 27.16 21.82 -22.29
N GLU A 347 26.80 22.62 -23.28
CA GLU A 347 25.78 22.34 -24.28
C GLU A 347 26.41 22.02 -25.65
N CYS A 348 26.03 20.90 -26.25
CA CYS A 348 26.39 20.54 -27.62
C CYS A 348 25.14 20.47 -28.50
N THR A 349 25.07 21.31 -29.54
CA THR A 349 23.84 21.49 -30.33
C THR A 349 23.73 20.58 -31.57
N ASP A 350 24.78 19.85 -31.94
CA ASP A 350 24.79 18.91 -33.08
C ASP A 350 25.39 17.53 -32.71
N LEU A 351 26.72 17.41 -32.65
CA LEU A 351 27.41 16.12 -32.50
C LEU A 351 28.45 16.16 -31.37
N ILE A 352 28.39 15.17 -30.48
CA ILE A 352 29.48 14.84 -29.55
C ILE A 352 30.11 13.50 -29.94
N SER A 353 31.43 13.38 -29.78
CA SER A 353 32.17 12.14 -29.96
C SER A 353 33.25 12.02 -28.88
N PHE A 354 33.39 10.82 -28.33
CA PHE A 354 34.44 10.48 -27.37
C PHE A 354 35.45 9.54 -28.04
N ASP A 355 36.74 9.76 -27.83
CA ASP A 355 37.80 8.84 -28.25
C ASP A 355 37.99 7.74 -27.18
N PRO A 356 38.38 6.50 -27.54
CA PRO A 356 38.72 5.46 -26.57
C PRO A 356 39.79 5.83 -25.53
N ALA A 357 40.67 6.79 -25.84
CA ALA A 357 41.67 7.30 -24.89
C ALA A 357 41.20 8.51 -24.06
N SER A 358 40.02 9.05 -24.36
CA SER A 358 39.50 10.24 -23.67
C SER A 358 38.99 9.93 -22.27
N SER A 359 38.96 10.96 -21.42
CA SER A 359 38.31 10.91 -20.11
C SER A 359 37.22 11.99 -20.01
N THR A 360 36.11 11.65 -19.37
CA THR A 360 35.03 12.60 -19.06
C THR A 360 34.61 12.40 -17.61
N GLU A 361 34.67 13.44 -16.81
CA GLU A 361 34.31 13.45 -15.39
C GLU A 361 33.25 14.52 -15.13
N ILE A 362 32.11 14.10 -14.57
CA ILE A 362 31.05 14.98 -14.11
C ILE A 362 30.87 14.71 -12.62
N THR A 363 31.31 15.65 -11.79
CA THR A 363 31.18 15.56 -10.32
C THR A 363 30.03 16.41 -9.77
N ASP A 364 29.60 17.41 -10.55
CA ASP A 364 28.41 18.25 -10.38
C ASP A 364 28.20 19.01 -11.71
N GLY A 365 27.05 19.62 -11.94
CA GLY A 365 26.78 20.38 -13.17
C GLY A 365 26.20 19.52 -14.29
N LYS A 366 26.42 19.91 -15.56
CA LYS A 366 25.66 19.34 -16.69
C LYS A 366 26.45 19.26 -18.00
N LEU A 367 26.47 18.09 -18.63
CA LEU A 367 26.79 17.90 -20.05
C LEU A 367 25.52 17.51 -20.78
N PHE A 368 25.07 18.31 -21.77
CA PHE A 368 23.83 18.00 -22.47
C PHE A 368 23.84 18.29 -23.97
N LEU A 369 23.05 17.50 -24.69
CA LEU A 369 22.85 17.63 -26.13
C LEU A 369 21.46 18.20 -26.44
N SER A 370 21.41 19.19 -27.33
CA SER A 370 20.16 19.86 -27.75
C SER A 370 19.88 19.73 -29.26
N ASN A 371 20.54 18.78 -29.92
CA ASN A 371 20.37 18.49 -31.33
C ASN A 371 18.92 18.10 -31.68
N THR A 372 18.50 18.50 -32.88
CA THR A 372 17.11 18.29 -33.35
C THR A 372 16.94 17.00 -34.16
N ILE A 373 18.03 16.40 -34.63
CA ILE A 373 18.05 15.15 -35.41
C ILE A 373 18.78 14.10 -34.58
N PRO A 374 18.10 13.04 -34.11
CA PRO A 374 18.72 12.03 -33.27
C PRO A 374 19.73 11.19 -34.06
N PHE A 375 20.83 10.83 -33.41
CA PHE A 375 21.83 9.87 -33.87
C PHE A 375 22.12 8.84 -32.77
N THR A 376 23.03 7.90 -33.04
CA THR A 376 23.54 6.97 -32.03
C THR A 376 24.86 7.50 -31.49
N LEU A 377 24.86 7.87 -30.21
CA LEU A 377 26.05 8.28 -29.48
C LEU A 377 26.77 7.04 -28.94
N ASN A 378 27.96 6.79 -29.48
CA ASN A 378 28.85 5.75 -28.97
C ASN A 378 29.59 6.27 -27.74
N MET A 379 29.36 5.64 -26.60
CA MET A 379 30.08 5.96 -25.37
C MET A 379 31.26 5.02 -25.20
N THR A 380 32.44 5.61 -25.00
CA THR A 380 33.76 4.96 -24.94
C THR A 380 34.68 5.77 -24.03
N GLY A 381 35.85 5.23 -23.68
CA GLY A 381 36.82 5.90 -22.82
C GLY A 381 36.43 5.85 -21.35
N ASP A 382 37.19 6.55 -20.52
CA ASP A 382 36.92 6.67 -19.09
C ASP A 382 35.77 7.66 -18.87
N PHE A 383 34.67 7.22 -18.25
CA PHE A 383 33.51 8.07 -18.00
C PHE A 383 33.08 8.00 -16.53
N THR A 384 33.22 9.10 -15.80
CA THR A 384 32.86 9.21 -14.39
C THR A 384 31.65 10.12 -14.22
N LEU A 385 30.61 9.61 -13.56
CA LEU A 385 29.44 10.38 -13.13
C LEU A 385 29.19 10.09 -11.65
N SER A 386 29.51 11.07 -10.79
CA SER A 386 29.32 10.94 -9.33
C SER A 386 28.20 11.84 -8.79
N ASP A 387 27.91 12.96 -9.46
CA ASP A 387 26.70 13.76 -9.30
C ASP A 387 26.44 14.53 -10.62
N GLY A 388 25.47 15.43 -10.66
CA GLY A 388 25.18 16.25 -11.84
C GLY A 388 24.37 15.50 -12.90
N THR A 389 24.49 15.90 -14.16
CA THR A 389 23.68 15.35 -15.26
C THR A 389 24.48 15.16 -16.55
N PHE A 390 24.42 13.94 -17.09
CA PHE A 390 24.68 13.67 -18.50
C PHE A 390 23.35 13.48 -19.23
N ASP A 391 23.04 14.33 -20.20
CA ASP A 391 21.78 14.29 -20.95
C ASP A 391 22.04 14.19 -22.45
N ALA A 392 21.86 12.98 -23.00
CA ALA A 392 22.04 12.73 -24.43
C ALA A 392 20.91 13.31 -25.30
N GLY A 393 19.97 14.09 -24.76
CA GLY A 393 18.91 14.73 -25.53
C GLY A 393 18.03 13.70 -26.23
N LEU A 394 17.81 13.86 -27.55
CA LEU A 394 16.99 12.94 -28.36
C LEU A 394 17.73 11.66 -28.80
N ASN A 395 19.01 11.50 -28.47
CA ASN A 395 19.88 10.50 -29.10
C ASN A 395 19.74 9.11 -28.48
N ASN A 396 20.04 8.09 -29.28
CA ASN A 396 20.31 6.74 -28.79
C ASN A 396 21.69 6.71 -28.15
N ILE A 397 21.89 5.84 -27.18
CA ILE A 397 23.19 5.57 -26.56
C ILE A 397 23.59 4.11 -26.84
N GLU A 398 24.80 3.92 -27.33
CA GLU A 398 25.44 2.61 -27.51
C GLU A 398 26.74 2.57 -26.69
N ILE A 399 26.83 1.67 -25.72
CA ILE A 399 28.03 1.45 -24.92
C ILE A 399 28.94 0.48 -25.67
N VAL A 400 30.14 0.94 -26.06
CA VAL A 400 31.09 0.14 -26.86
C VAL A 400 32.22 -0.45 -26.02
N SER A 401 33.07 -1.28 -26.63
CA SER A 401 34.03 -2.15 -25.93
C SER A 401 35.09 -1.45 -25.09
N ASP A 402 35.42 -0.19 -25.40
CA ASP A 402 36.44 0.58 -24.69
C ASP A 402 35.83 1.52 -23.64
N PHE A 403 34.54 1.35 -23.30
CA PHE A 403 33.89 2.11 -22.23
C PHE A 403 34.33 1.60 -20.86
N ASN A 404 34.79 2.52 -20.00
CA ASN A 404 35.13 2.28 -18.62
C ASN A 404 34.38 3.27 -17.71
N GLY A 405 33.17 2.89 -17.32
CA GLY A 405 32.27 3.74 -16.53
C GLY A 405 32.47 3.60 -15.02
N THR A 406 32.62 4.73 -14.32
CA THR A 406 32.46 4.84 -12.86
C THR A 406 31.22 5.68 -12.55
N LEU A 407 30.07 5.02 -12.45
CA LEU A 407 28.75 5.66 -12.34
C LEU A 407 28.20 5.49 -10.91
N THR A 408 28.50 6.42 -10.03
CA THR A 408 28.18 6.32 -8.58
C THR A 408 27.07 7.26 -8.12
N GLY A 409 26.59 8.15 -9.00
CA GLY A 409 25.49 9.09 -8.71
C GLY A 409 25.02 9.84 -9.97
N GLY A 410 24.33 10.97 -9.76
CA GLY A 410 23.85 11.85 -10.83
C GLY A 410 22.71 11.29 -11.69
N PHE A 411 22.40 12.02 -12.77
CA PHE A 411 21.38 11.66 -13.76
C PHE A 411 22.00 11.33 -15.11
N PHE A 412 21.74 10.14 -15.61
CA PHE A 412 22.16 9.69 -16.94
C PHE A 412 20.93 9.55 -17.83
N LYS A 413 20.79 10.38 -18.87
CA LYS A 413 19.53 10.52 -19.61
C LYS A 413 19.70 10.22 -21.10
N THR A 414 18.68 9.59 -21.67
CA THR A 414 18.54 9.38 -23.12
C THR A 414 17.09 9.60 -23.57
N GLY A 415 16.94 10.16 -24.76
CA GLY A 415 15.67 10.27 -25.50
C GLY A 415 15.51 9.20 -26.58
N GLY A 416 16.37 8.18 -26.63
CA GLY A 416 16.34 7.12 -27.62
C GLY A 416 16.52 5.72 -27.02
N ASN A 417 17.04 4.80 -27.83
CA ASN A 417 17.42 3.46 -27.39
C ASN A 417 18.66 3.52 -26.49
N PHE A 418 18.73 2.61 -25.51
CA PHE A 418 19.91 2.37 -24.72
C PHE A 418 20.39 0.94 -24.94
N ASP A 419 21.61 0.79 -25.48
CA ASP A 419 22.21 -0.48 -25.83
C ASP A 419 23.57 -0.67 -25.14
N ALA A 420 23.67 -1.67 -24.26
CA ALA A 420 24.89 -2.14 -23.61
C ALA A 420 25.08 -3.64 -23.92
N PRO A 421 25.54 -3.99 -25.13
CA PRO A 421 25.50 -5.36 -25.64
C PRO A 421 26.66 -6.25 -25.17
N ILE A 422 27.58 -5.75 -24.36
CA ILE A 422 28.79 -6.44 -23.90
C ILE A 422 28.66 -6.78 -22.42
N VAL A 423 28.98 -8.02 -22.05
CA VAL A 423 28.91 -8.51 -20.66
C VAL A 423 29.72 -7.58 -19.75
N ASP A 424 29.14 -7.23 -18.59
CA ASP A 424 29.76 -6.39 -17.56
C ASP A 424 30.15 -4.95 -17.95
N ILE A 425 29.81 -4.48 -19.17
CA ILE A 425 30.32 -3.20 -19.69
C ILE A 425 29.67 -1.97 -19.05
N PHE A 426 28.40 -2.06 -18.66
CA PHE A 426 27.66 -0.93 -18.12
C PHE A 426 27.10 -1.25 -16.73
N ARG A 427 27.66 -0.59 -15.71
CA ARG A 427 27.34 -0.82 -14.30
C ARG A 427 27.09 0.52 -13.63
N GLN A 428 25.83 0.79 -13.37
CA GLN A 428 25.42 1.99 -12.63
C GLN A 428 25.27 1.63 -11.15
N ASP A 429 26.30 1.91 -10.35
CA ASP A 429 26.32 1.63 -8.90
C ASP A 429 25.45 2.61 -8.11
N GLY A 430 25.23 3.82 -8.64
CA GLY A 430 24.38 4.87 -8.06
C GLY A 430 23.82 5.83 -9.11
N GLY A 431 22.83 6.62 -8.72
CA GLY A 431 22.17 7.60 -9.61
C GLY A 431 20.97 7.04 -10.36
N GLN A 432 20.44 7.85 -11.28
CA GLN A 432 19.23 7.52 -12.04
C GLN A 432 19.53 7.41 -13.54
N MET A 433 19.08 6.31 -14.16
CA MET A 433 18.98 6.18 -15.61
C MET A 433 17.58 6.65 -16.06
N ALA A 434 17.50 7.73 -16.84
CA ALA A 434 16.24 8.33 -17.25
C ALA A 434 15.97 8.22 -18.76
N PHE A 435 14.79 7.71 -19.12
CA PHE A 435 14.30 7.64 -20.49
C PHE A 435 13.25 8.73 -20.72
N THR A 436 13.58 9.74 -21.54
CA THR A 436 12.79 11.00 -21.64
C THR A 436 12.15 11.23 -23.01
N SER A 437 12.07 10.20 -23.84
CA SER A 437 11.66 10.34 -25.24
C SER A 437 10.16 10.68 -25.44
N GLN A 438 9.80 10.94 -26.70
CA GLN A 438 8.40 11.07 -27.14
C GLN A 438 7.97 9.90 -28.04
N GLY A 439 8.86 8.93 -28.28
CA GLY A 439 8.73 7.89 -29.29
C GLY A 439 8.94 6.48 -28.71
N THR A 440 9.30 5.54 -29.58
CA THR A 440 9.69 4.20 -29.12
C THR A 440 11.16 4.20 -28.72
N ALA A 441 11.46 3.70 -27.53
CA ALA A 441 12.82 3.48 -27.01
C ALA A 441 12.97 2.02 -26.61
N THR A 442 14.16 1.45 -26.79
CA THR A 442 14.48 0.09 -26.32
C THR A 442 15.54 0.09 -25.23
N ILE A 443 15.45 -0.86 -24.31
CA ILE A 443 16.50 -1.14 -23.31
C ILE A 443 17.09 -2.52 -23.64
N ASN A 444 18.39 -2.57 -23.92
CA ASN A 444 19.17 -3.78 -24.15
C ASN A 444 20.40 -3.78 -23.25
N LEU A 445 20.45 -4.70 -22.29
CA LEU A 445 21.55 -4.92 -21.37
C LEU A 445 22.04 -6.36 -21.49
N ALA A 446 23.34 -6.55 -21.68
CA ALA A 446 23.96 -7.86 -21.59
C ALA A 446 24.06 -8.35 -20.15
N GLU A 447 24.40 -9.63 -19.98
CA GLU A 447 24.65 -10.24 -18.67
C GLU A 447 25.65 -9.39 -17.85
N GLY A 448 25.36 -9.20 -16.57
CA GLY A 448 26.21 -8.44 -15.65
C GLY A 448 26.14 -6.90 -15.80
N CYS A 449 25.39 -6.39 -16.78
CA CYS A 449 25.04 -4.97 -16.85
C CYS A 449 23.80 -4.66 -16.00
N TYR A 450 23.75 -3.49 -15.38
CA TYR A 450 22.64 -3.08 -14.51
C TYR A 450 22.48 -1.57 -14.42
N LEU A 451 21.27 -1.16 -14.08
CA LEU A 451 20.90 0.22 -13.73
C LEU A 451 20.78 0.33 -12.21
N ASN A 452 21.04 1.50 -11.64
CA ASN A 452 20.75 1.73 -10.22
C ASN A 452 19.24 1.98 -10.05
N GLU A 453 18.76 3.14 -10.51
CA GLU A 453 17.34 3.47 -10.59
C GLU A 453 16.92 3.63 -12.06
N CYS A 454 15.78 3.04 -12.45
CA CYS A 454 15.24 3.12 -13.80
C CYS A 454 14.02 4.04 -13.83
N PHE A 455 14.18 5.24 -14.41
CA PHE A 455 13.13 6.25 -14.48
C PHE A 455 12.62 6.42 -15.91
N VAL A 456 11.41 5.97 -16.18
CA VAL A 456 10.76 6.07 -17.48
C VAL A 456 9.79 7.24 -17.49
N LYS A 457 10.16 8.31 -18.21
CA LYS A 457 9.31 9.48 -18.50
C LYS A 457 9.24 9.68 -20.02
N ASN A 458 8.88 8.59 -20.71
CA ASN A 458 8.76 8.56 -22.15
C ASN A 458 7.27 8.62 -22.52
N ASN A 459 6.80 9.62 -23.25
CA ASN A 459 5.37 9.69 -23.63
C ASN A 459 4.95 8.63 -24.68
N GLY A 460 5.91 7.94 -25.29
CA GLY A 460 5.71 6.79 -26.19
C GLY A 460 5.86 5.45 -25.47
N LEU A 461 6.51 4.49 -26.14
CA LEU A 461 6.72 3.12 -25.65
C LEU A 461 8.18 2.90 -25.30
N THR A 462 8.47 2.48 -24.08
CA THR A 462 9.77 1.92 -23.68
C THR A 462 9.65 0.39 -23.68
N GLN A 463 10.42 -0.28 -24.53
CA GLN A 463 10.39 -1.73 -24.69
C GLN A 463 11.68 -2.36 -24.17
N LEU A 464 11.52 -3.35 -23.30
CA LEU A 464 12.62 -4.19 -22.86
C LEU A 464 12.86 -5.30 -23.89
N ILE A 465 14.10 -5.45 -24.38
CA ILE A 465 14.46 -6.46 -25.40
C ILE A 465 15.50 -7.50 -24.91
N SER A 466 15.99 -7.34 -23.68
CA SER A 466 16.84 -8.29 -22.93
C SER A 466 16.38 -8.35 -21.48
N ASP A 467 16.95 -9.20 -20.65
CA ASP A 467 16.75 -9.09 -19.19
C ASP A 467 17.31 -7.75 -18.67
N VAL A 468 16.76 -7.25 -17.56
CA VAL A 468 17.23 -6.02 -16.90
C VAL A 468 17.36 -6.22 -15.41
N THR A 469 18.46 -5.72 -14.85
CA THR A 469 18.69 -5.64 -13.41
C THR A 469 18.68 -4.19 -12.96
N ILE A 470 17.88 -3.88 -11.96
CA ILE A 470 17.68 -2.55 -11.36
C ILE A 470 17.96 -2.66 -9.86
N LEU A 471 18.99 -1.97 -9.36
CA LEU A 471 19.46 -2.11 -7.97
C LEU A 471 18.61 -1.39 -6.91
N ASP A 472 17.82 -0.41 -7.34
CA ASP A 472 16.95 0.44 -6.52
C ASP A 472 15.52 0.40 -7.09
N ASP A 473 14.95 1.55 -7.49
CA ASP A 473 13.54 1.66 -7.90
C ASP A 473 13.34 1.56 -9.42
N PHE A 474 12.23 0.94 -9.83
CA PHE A 474 11.65 1.12 -11.17
C PHE A 474 10.50 2.12 -11.08
N ILE A 475 10.57 3.20 -11.87
CA ILE A 475 9.58 4.28 -11.85
C ILE A 475 9.09 4.54 -13.28
N LEU A 476 7.85 4.19 -13.56
CA LEU A 476 7.13 4.65 -14.75
C LEU A 476 6.34 5.92 -14.41
N SER A 477 6.90 7.07 -14.80
CA SER A 477 6.29 8.39 -14.58
C SER A 477 5.28 8.77 -15.67
N SER A 478 5.51 8.38 -16.92
CA SER A 478 4.60 8.64 -18.05
C SER A 478 4.82 7.66 -19.21
N GLY A 479 3.77 7.49 -20.04
CA GLY A 479 3.73 6.65 -21.25
C GLY A 479 3.63 5.17 -21.00
N PHE A 480 4.27 4.33 -21.80
CA PHE A 480 4.08 2.86 -21.79
C PHE A 480 5.40 2.12 -21.57
N PHE A 481 5.36 1.03 -20.81
CA PHE A 481 6.47 0.10 -20.63
C PHE A 481 6.06 -1.32 -21.01
N SER A 482 6.89 -2.04 -21.75
CA SER A 482 6.57 -3.43 -22.15
C SER A 482 7.75 -4.38 -22.08
N SER A 483 7.48 -5.62 -21.68
CA SER A 483 8.39 -6.77 -21.76
C SER A 483 7.63 -7.99 -22.25
N THR A 484 8.16 -8.68 -23.26
CA THR A 484 7.47 -9.84 -23.86
C THR A 484 7.88 -11.16 -23.22
N ASN A 485 9.18 -11.37 -22.95
CA ASN A 485 9.75 -12.64 -22.48
C ASN A 485 11.03 -12.44 -21.63
N ASN A 486 11.28 -11.22 -21.15
CA ASN A 486 12.51 -10.90 -20.42
C ASN A 486 12.24 -10.81 -18.93
N ASP A 487 13.22 -11.22 -18.14
CA ASP A 487 13.20 -11.13 -16.69
C ASP A 487 13.61 -9.72 -16.22
N ILE A 488 12.91 -9.21 -15.22
CA ILE A 488 13.11 -7.89 -14.61
C ILE A 488 13.45 -8.11 -13.16
N TYR A 489 14.69 -7.81 -12.77
CA TYR A 489 15.17 -7.92 -11.40
C TYR A 489 15.17 -6.53 -10.75
N ILE A 490 14.50 -6.39 -9.60
CA ILE A 490 14.29 -5.11 -8.91
C ILE A 490 14.76 -5.18 -7.47
N GLY A 491 15.53 -4.18 -7.06
CA GLY A 491 16.04 -4.07 -5.71
C GLY A 491 15.00 -3.58 -4.71
N LYS A 492 14.22 -2.55 -5.06
CA LYS A 492 13.20 -1.91 -4.20
C LYS A 492 11.86 -1.77 -4.92
N ASP A 493 11.37 -0.56 -5.18
CA ASP A 493 9.96 -0.32 -5.48
C ASP A 493 9.65 -0.50 -6.97
N TRP A 494 8.43 -0.96 -7.27
CA TRP A 494 7.82 -0.88 -8.59
C TRP A 494 6.74 0.19 -8.56
N ALA A 495 7.00 1.37 -9.13
CA ALA A 495 6.06 2.48 -9.15
C ALA A 495 5.56 2.75 -10.58
N ASN A 496 4.30 2.39 -10.86
CA ASN A 496 3.61 2.70 -12.10
C ASN A 496 2.56 3.80 -11.87
N TYR A 497 2.93 5.06 -12.13
CA TYR A 497 2.04 6.20 -11.92
C TYR A 497 0.90 6.35 -12.95
N PRO A 498 1.09 6.01 -14.25
CA PRO A 498 0.00 5.99 -15.22
C PRO A 498 -1.07 4.91 -14.96
N GLY A 499 -0.69 3.81 -14.32
CA GLY A 499 -1.57 2.69 -13.94
C GLY A 499 -1.39 1.43 -14.81
N ASP A 500 -2.01 0.32 -14.39
CA ASP A 500 -1.87 -1.02 -14.98
C ASP A 500 -1.97 -1.08 -16.51
N ALA A 501 -2.84 -0.28 -17.14
CA ALA A 501 -3.01 -0.29 -18.60
C ALA A 501 -1.78 0.21 -19.38
N ASN A 502 -0.80 0.81 -18.70
CA ASN A 502 0.40 1.39 -19.29
C ASN A 502 1.62 0.48 -19.21
N THR A 503 1.51 -0.63 -18.49
CA THR A 503 2.52 -1.68 -18.40
C THR A 503 2.01 -2.90 -19.15
N THR A 504 2.90 -3.61 -19.84
CA THR A 504 2.55 -4.86 -20.51
C THR A 504 3.69 -5.86 -20.32
N ILE A 505 3.56 -6.70 -19.31
CA ILE A 505 4.51 -7.78 -18.99
C ILE A 505 3.87 -9.11 -19.40
N SER A 506 3.99 -9.47 -20.69
CA SER A 506 3.28 -10.64 -21.25
C SER A 506 3.98 -11.98 -21.04
N GLY A 507 5.24 -11.94 -20.62
CA GLY A 507 6.11 -13.09 -20.35
C GLY A 507 7.31 -12.68 -19.48
N GLY A 508 8.21 -13.61 -19.21
CA GLY A 508 9.28 -13.40 -18.22
C GLY A 508 8.76 -13.31 -16.78
N SER A 509 9.64 -12.91 -15.86
CA SER A 509 9.33 -12.71 -14.44
C SER A 509 9.68 -11.30 -13.99
N VAL A 510 8.95 -10.80 -12.99
CA VAL A 510 9.38 -9.65 -12.18
C VAL A 510 9.83 -10.21 -10.84
N THR A 511 11.13 -10.07 -10.56
CA THR A 511 11.81 -10.65 -9.40
C THR A 511 12.30 -9.57 -8.48
N PHE A 512 11.79 -9.54 -7.25
CA PHE A 512 12.26 -8.62 -6.22
C PHE A 512 13.35 -9.32 -5.37
N TYR A 513 14.63 -8.98 -5.57
CA TYR A 513 15.76 -9.85 -5.18
C TYR A 513 16.71 -9.30 -4.09
N SER A 514 16.55 -8.05 -3.62
CA SER A 514 17.49 -7.44 -2.66
C SER A 514 17.06 -7.56 -1.20
N GLU A 515 17.96 -7.27 -0.26
CA GLU A 515 17.62 -7.19 1.18
C GLU A 515 16.80 -5.93 1.56
N LYS A 516 16.62 -4.99 0.62
CA LYS A 516 15.87 -3.76 0.88
C LYS A 516 14.36 -4.06 0.87
N PRO A 517 13.55 -3.51 1.80
CA PRO A 517 12.09 -3.55 1.68
C PRO A 517 11.65 -2.92 0.35
N ALA A 518 10.57 -3.45 -0.23
CA ALA A 518 9.99 -2.95 -1.48
C ALA A 518 8.49 -2.82 -1.34
N SER A 519 7.90 -2.03 -2.24
CA SER A 519 6.48 -1.83 -2.34
C SER A 519 5.99 -1.79 -3.79
N ILE A 520 4.71 -2.13 -3.96
CA ILE A 520 3.92 -1.87 -5.17
C ILE A 520 2.76 -0.96 -4.74
N PRO A 521 2.77 0.33 -5.13
CA PRO A 521 1.80 1.32 -4.64
C PRO A 521 0.53 1.45 -5.49
N GLY A 522 0.43 0.75 -6.63
CA GLY A 522 -0.72 0.83 -7.54
C GLY A 522 -0.99 -0.49 -8.24
N ASP A 523 -2.18 -0.60 -8.86
CA ASP A 523 -2.65 -1.81 -9.55
C ASP A 523 -1.68 -2.21 -10.67
N GLU A 524 -1.45 -3.52 -10.82
CA GLU A 524 -0.47 -4.02 -11.76
C GLU A 524 -0.72 -5.48 -12.18
N THR A 525 -0.39 -5.77 -13.43
CA THR A 525 -0.51 -7.09 -14.03
C THR A 525 0.86 -7.62 -14.46
N PHE A 526 1.34 -8.65 -13.77
CA PHE A 526 2.58 -9.34 -14.12
C PHE A 526 2.32 -10.69 -14.80
N HIS A 527 3.31 -11.17 -15.55
CA HIS A 527 3.27 -12.56 -16.02
C HIS A 527 3.55 -13.53 -14.87
N THR A 528 4.72 -13.44 -14.26
CA THR A 528 5.14 -14.20 -13.07
C THR A 528 5.78 -13.23 -12.09
N LEU A 529 5.41 -13.33 -10.81
CA LEU A 529 5.99 -12.55 -9.73
C LEU A 529 6.85 -13.46 -8.86
N ILE A 530 8.10 -13.06 -8.63
CA ILE A 530 9.07 -13.81 -7.81
C ILE A 530 9.56 -12.90 -6.68
N ILE A 531 9.59 -13.42 -5.45
CA ILE A 531 10.10 -12.72 -4.27
C ILE A 531 11.34 -13.49 -3.78
N GLU A 532 12.48 -12.80 -3.77
CA GLU A 532 13.82 -13.29 -3.39
C GLU A 532 14.50 -12.28 -2.44
N LYS A 533 13.83 -11.86 -1.38
CA LYS A 533 14.31 -10.75 -0.52
C LYS A 533 15.36 -11.13 0.53
N THR A 534 15.82 -12.38 0.55
CA THR A 534 16.71 -12.97 1.59
C THR A 534 16.03 -13.14 2.96
N PHE A 535 16.21 -14.28 3.64
CA PHE A 535 15.52 -14.63 4.90
C PHE A 535 15.99 -13.76 6.07
N SER A 536 15.30 -12.65 6.30
CA SER A 536 15.48 -11.81 7.49
C SER A 536 14.17 -11.10 7.87
N PRO A 537 13.80 -11.06 9.17
CA PRO A 537 12.68 -10.23 9.64
C PRO A 537 12.85 -8.78 9.20
N GLY A 538 11.92 -8.26 8.40
CA GLY A 538 11.96 -6.91 7.83
C GLY A 538 12.17 -6.87 6.31
N ASN A 539 12.54 -7.98 5.68
CA ASN A 539 12.71 -8.07 4.24
C ASN A 539 11.41 -8.52 3.58
N TYR A 540 10.62 -7.57 3.09
CA TYR A 540 9.31 -7.84 2.48
C TYR A 540 9.12 -7.13 1.14
N LEU A 541 8.20 -7.67 0.34
CA LEU A 541 7.50 -6.95 -0.73
C LEU A 541 6.11 -6.61 -0.21
N GLU A 542 5.78 -5.32 -0.15
CA GLU A 542 4.51 -4.82 0.35
C GLU A 542 3.58 -4.42 -0.79
N ILE A 543 2.40 -5.02 -0.83
CA ILE A 543 1.31 -4.55 -1.68
C ILE A 543 0.52 -3.52 -0.88
N SER A 544 0.43 -2.30 -1.41
CA SER A 544 -0.18 -1.16 -0.70
C SER A 544 -1.70 -1.36 -0.48
N PRO A 545 -2.31 -0.65 0.49
CA PRO A 545 -3.74 -0.77 0.75
C PRO A 545 -4.60 -0.45 -0.49
N GLY A 546 -5.58 -1.29 -0.79
CA GLY A 546 -6.50 -1.09 -1.92
C GLY A 546 -5.93 -1.36 -3.31
N VAL A 547 -4.75 -1.98 -3.41
CA VAL A 547 -4.09 -2.32 -4.68
C VAL A 547 -4.47 -3.72 -5.16
N ASP A 548 -4.79 -3.82 -6.45
CA ASP A 548 -5.09 -5.08 -7.14
C ASP A 548 -3.87 -5.58 -7.94
N ILE A 549 -3.33 -6.74 -7.55
CA ILE A 549 -2.25 -7.43 -8.28
C ILE A 549 -2.80 -8.65 -9.01
N SER A 550 -2.61 -8.67 -10.33
CA SER A 550 -3.00 -9.79 -11.19
C SER A 550 -1.80 -10.49 -11.79
N LEU A 551 -1.74 -11.81 -11.66
CA LEU A 551 -0.68 -12.64 -12.22
C LEU A 551 -1.24 -13.58 -13.28
N ASN A 552 -0.74 -13.44 -14.51
CA ASN A 552 -1.14 -14.30 -15.62
C ASN A 552 -0.60 -15.73 -15.50
N LYS A 553 0.37 -15.96 -14.60
CA LYS A 553 0.99 -17.26 -14.36
C LYS A 553 1.31 -17.45 -12.86
N HIS A 554 2.57 -17.54 -12.45
CA HIS A 554 2.91 -18.00 -11.10
C HIS A 554 3.19 -16.85 -10.12
N CYS A 555 2.94 -17.12 -8.84
CA CYS A 555 3.53 -16.38 -7.72
C CYS A 555 4.51 -17.31 -7.01
N LEU A 556 5.79 -16.95 -6.98
CA LEU A 556 6.85 -17.74 -6.34
C LEU A 556 7.49 -16.91 -5.23
N ILE A 557 7.27 -17.31 -3.98
CA ILE A 557 7.94 -16.69 -2.83
C ILE A 557 9.11 -17.60 -2.47
N ASN A 558 10.28 -17.30 -3.04
CA ASN A 558 11.49 -18.09 -2.86
C ASN A 558 12.19 -17.74 -1.54
N ASP A 559 12.17 -16.46 -1.16
CA ASP A 559 12.72 -15.98 0.11
C ASP A 559 12.09 -14.64 0.53
N GLY A 560 12.09 -14.33 1.82
CA GLY A 560 11.43 -13.16 2.42
C GLY A 560 9.90 -13.29 2.46
N THR A 561 9.21 -12.16 2.60
CA THR A 561 7.76 -12.15 2.79
C THR A 561 7.03 -11.29 1.75
N LEU A 562 5.98 -11.83 1.10
CA LEU A 562 4.98 -11.02 0.40
C LEU A 562 3.90 -10.59 1.40
N LYS A 563 3.74 -9.27 1.59
CA LYS A 563 2.79 -8.68 2.53
C LYS A 563 1.62 -8.04 1.78
N LEU A 564 0.39 -8.40 2.14
CA LEU A 564 -0.84 -7.82 1.62
C LEU A 564 -1.52 -6.94 2.68
N ASN A 565 -1.79 -5.68 2.35
CA ASN A 565 -2.44 -4.73 3.25
C ASN A 565 -3.95 -4.62 3.03
N ASN A 566 -4.63 -3.85 3.88
CA ASN A 566 -6.08 -3.63 3.88
C ASN A 566 -6.69 -3.40 2.49
N ASN A 567 -7.71 -4.19 2.13
CA ASN A 567 -8.42 -4.18 0.84
C ASN A 567 -7.53 -4.42 -0.40
N ALA A 568 -6.31 -4.92 -0.26
CA ALA A 568 -5.53 -5.37 -1.40
C ALA A 568 -6.08 -6.71 -1.95
N SER A 569 -5.87 -6.96 -3.24
CA SER A 569 -6.17 -8.26 -3.85
C SER A 569 -4.98 -8.85 -4.60
N LEU A 570 -4.91 -10.19 -4.58
CA LEU A 570 -3.91 -10.97 -5.30
C LEU A 570 -4.61 -12.07 -6.11
N THR A 571 -4.66 -11.91 -7.42
CA THR A 571 -5.25 -12.91 -8.34
C THR A 571 -4.15 -13.66 -9.09
N ILE A 572 -4.14 -14.99 -8.98
CA ILE A 572 -3.08 -15.85 -9.52
C ILE A 572 -3.68 -16.89 -10.47
N SER A 573 -3.37 -16.77 -11.77
CA SER A 573 -3.87 -17.70 -12.79
C SER A 573 -3.13 -19.05 -12.79
N GLY A 574 -1.87 -19.06 -12.34
CA GLY A 574 -1.05 -20.25 -12.14
C GLY A 574 -0.97 -20.64 -10.66
N ALA A 575 0.09 -21.36 -10.30
CA ALA A 575 0.33 -21.84 -8.93
C ALA A 575 0.93 -20.77 -8.02
N LEU A 576 0.59 -20.85 -6.73
CA LEU A 576 1.27 -20.16 -5.64
C LEU A 576 2.22 -21.15 -4.95
N THR A 577 3.50 -20.77 -4.83
CA THR A 577 4.51 -21.54 -4.10
C THR A 577 5.18 -20.67 -3.06
N ILE A 578 5.15 -21.12 -1.80
CA ILE A 578 5.87 -20.52 -0.67
C ILE A 578 6.99 -21.51 -0.31
N GLN A 579 8.24 -21.17 -0.63
CA GLN A 579 9.40 -21.99 -0.29
C GLN A 579 9.60 -22.06 1.23
N ASN A 580 10.41 -23.02 1.68
CA ASN A 580 10.79 -23.13 3.08
C ASN A 580 11.46 -21.82 3.55
N GLU A 581 11.06 -21.33 4.72
CA GLU A 581 11.46 -20.07 5.36
C GLU A 581 10.89 -18.78 4.72
N ALA A 582 10.25 -18.85 3.55
CA ALA A 582 9.55 -17.72 2.94
C ALA A 582 8.11 -17.55 3.49
N GLY A 583 7.50 -16.38 3.28
CA GLY A 583 6.17 -16.07 3.83
C GLY A 583 5.21 -15.33 2.89
N LEU A 584 3.92 -15.62 3.03
CA LEU A 584 2.80 -14.81 2.53
C LEU A 584 2.00 -14.33 3.73
N SER A 585 1.93 -13.03 3.93
CA SER A 585 1.40 -12.43 5.17
C SER A 585 0.33 -11.39 4.87
N VAL A 586 -0.79 -11.49 5.58
CA VAL A 586 -1.88 -10.51 5.55
C VAL A 586 -1.87 -9.76 6.88
N ASP A 587 -1.89 -8.42 6.85
CA ASP A 587 -1.84 -7.59 8.06
C ASP A 587 -3.02 -7.87 9.02
N ASP A 588 -2.75 -7.98 10.32
CA ASP A 588 -3.71 -8.31 11.39
C ASP A 588 -4.83 -7.28 11.56
N LEU A 589 -4.63 -6.07 11.01
CA LEU A 589 -5.61 -4.97 11.01
C LEU A 589 -6.23 -4.71 9.64
N ALA A 590 -5.87 -5.49 8.63
CA ALA A 590 -6.39 -5.34 7.27
C ALA A 590 -7.81 -5.88 7.18
N GLY A 591 -8.78 -5.05 6.78
CA GLY A 591 -10.08 -5.52 6.28
C GLY A 591 -9.96 -6.17 4.89
N ASN A 592 -11.00 -6.92 4.51
CA ASN A 592 -11.28 -7.53 3.20
C ASN A 592 -10.10 -7.71 2.21
N VAL A 593 -9.02 -8.40 2.60
CA VAL A 593 -7.97 -8.82 1.67
C VAL A 593 -8.44 -10.06 0.91
N GLU A 594 -8.25 -10.07 -0.41
CA GLU A 594 -8.71 -11.17 -1.25
C GLU A 594 -7.56 -11.85 -2.00
N ILE A 595 -7.46 -13.17 -1.89
CA ILE A 595 -6.50 -13.97 -2.64
C ILE A 595 -7.28 -14.96 -3.52
N ARG A 596 -7.17 -14.84 -4.85
CA ARG A 596 -7.86 -15.74 -5.80
C ARG A 596 -6.83 -16.61 -6.51
N LEU A 597 -7.00 -17.93 -6.46
CA LEU A 597 -6.10 -18.89 -7.12
C LEU A 597 -6.85 -19.75 -8.13
N MET A 598 -6.27 -19.90 -9.33
CA MET A 598 -6.80 -20.78 -10.39
C MET A 598 -6.01 -22.09 -10.56
N SER A 599 -4.89 -22.26 -9.84
CA SER A 599 -4.08 -23.49 -9.83
C SER A 599 -3.71 -23.93 -8.40
N GLY A 600 -2.69 -24.78 -8.25
CA GLY A 600 -2.29 -25.37 -6.97
C GLY A 600 -1.71 -24.38 -5.96
N TRP A 601 -1.76 -24.80 -4.69
CA TRP A 601 -1.17 -24.13 -3.52
C TRP A 601 -0.10 -25.05 -2.92
N ASP A 602 1.14 -24.58 -2.83
CA ASP A 602 2.25 -25.32 -2.22
C ASP A 602 2.95 -24.46 -1.16
N ASN A 603 2.79 -24.82 0.10
CA ASN A 603 3.44 -24.16 1.23
C ASN A 603 4.46 -25.12 1.87
N GLN A 604 5.75 -24.90 1.62
CA GLN A 604 6.80 -25.82 2.07
C GLN A 604 7.23 -25.60 3.52
N ASN A 605 6.53 -24.74 4.28
CA ASN A 605 6.87 -24.40 5.64
C ASN A 605 6.26 -25.38 6.66
N THR A 606 7.01 -25.66 7.72
CA THR A 606 6.54 -26.53 8.82
C THR A 606 5.77 -25.77 9.91
N SER A 607 5.79 -24.43 9.84
CA SER A 607 5.06 -23.52 10.72
C SER A 607 4.64 -22.27 9.96
N ASN A 608 3.49 -21.70 10.34
CA ASN A 608 2.94 -20.48 9.77
C ASN A 608 2.98 -19.34 10.81
N ASN A 609 3.53 -18.18 10.43
CA ASN A 609 3.57 -16.94 11.20
C ASN A 609 3.74 -15.74 10.26
N ALA A 610 3.76 -14.51 10.79
CA ALA A 610 3.81 -13.28 10.01
C ALA A 610 4.99 -13.15 9.01
N TYR A 611 6.03 -13.98 9.12
CA TYR A 611 7.22 -13.96 8.26
C TYR A 611 7.44 -15.25 7.48
N GLN A 612 6.86 -16.37 7.91
CA GLN A 612 7.11 -17.71 7.36
C GLN A 612 5.79 -18.46 7.13
N GLY A 613 5.65 -19.12 5.99
CA GLY A 613 4.42 -19.83 5.62
C GLY A 613 3.29 -18.86 5.26
N PHE A 614 2.05 -19.29 5.41
CA PHE A 614 0.90 -18.43 5.17
C PHE A 614 0.31 -17.91 6.48
N TYR A 615 0.31 -16.58 6.65
CA TYR A 615 -0.34 -15.91 7.77
C TYR A 615 -1.63 -15.23 7.29
N PRO A 616 -2.81 -15.80 7.58
CA PRO A 616 -4.04 -15.45 6.89
C PRO A 616 -4.65 -14.09 7.30
N GLY A 617 -4.29 -13.51 8.45
CA GLY A 617 -4.93 -12.29 8.96
C GLY A 617 -6.46 -12.42 8.96
N THR A 618 -7.17 -11.44 8.38
CA THR A 618 -8.63 -11.53 8.11
C THR A 618 -8.99 -11.74 6.63
N SER A 619 -8.11 -12.40 5.86
CA SER A 619 -8.28 -12.57 4.41
C SER A 619 -9.39 -13.55 3.99
N THR A 620 -9.82 -13.39 2.74
CA THR A 620 -10.61 -14.39 2.02
C THR A 620 -9.77 -15.02 0.92
N VAL A 621 -9.56 -16.34 1.00
CA VAL A 621 -8.90 -17.11 -0.05
C VAL A 621 -9.96 -17.84 -0.88
N THR A 622 -9.95 -17.62 -2.19
CA THR A 622 -10.88 -18.23 -3.14
C THR A 622 -10.14 -19.13 -4.12
N PHE A 623 -10.48 -20.41 -4.13
CA PHE A 623 -10.03 -21.36 -5.15
C PHE A 623 -11.05 -21.39 -6.29
N THR A 624 -10.61 -21.02 -7.49
CA THR A 624 -11.46 -20.91 -8.69
C THR A 624 -10.85 -21.62 -9.91
N GLY A 625 -11.38 -21.37 -11.10
CA GLY A 625 -10.95 -21.99 -12.36
C GLY A 625 -11.52 -23.39 -12.57
N THR A 626 -11.06 -24.05 -13.65
CA THR A 626 -11.69 -25.26 -14.19
C THR A 626 -10.90 -26.56 -13.97
N TYR A 627 -9.65 -26.48 -13.51
CA TYR A 627 -8.78 -27.63 -13.27
C TYR A 627 -8.80 -28.07 -11.81
N PRO A 628 -8.52 -29.34 -11.50
CA PRO A 628 -8.27 -29.77 -10.12
C PRO A 628 -7.14 -28.95 -9.49
N GLN A 629 -7.34 -28.52 -8.25
CA GLN A 629 -6.36 -27.75 -7.48
C GLN A 629 -5.95 -28.55 -6.25
N TYR A 630 -4.65 -28.77 -6.11
CA TYR A 630 -4.08 -29.46 -4.96
C TYR A 630 -3.53 -28.44 -3.98
N LEU A 631 -3.84 -28.63 -2.70
CA LEU A 631 -3.26 -27.87 -1.60
C LEU A 631 -2.31 -28.77 -0.83
N ASN A 632 -1.03 -28.39 -0.80
CA ASN A 632 0.02 -29.04 -0.04
C ASN A 632 0.58 -28.08 1.00
N THR A 633 0.80 -28.58 2.21
CA THR A 633 1.59 -27.88 3.22
C THR A 633 2.51 -28.84 3.98
N ASN A 634 3.69 -28.38 4.39
CA ASN A 634 4.55 -29.12 5.32
C ASN A 634 4.18 -28.88 6.79
N ALA A 635 3.28 -27.93 7.06
CA ALA A 635 2.75 -27.68 8.40
C ALA A 635 1.76 -28.80 8.79
N PRO A 636 1.51 -29.02 10.09
CA PRO A 636 0.51 -29.99 10.53
C PRO A 636 -0.91 -29.73 10.01
N ARG A 637 -1.20 -28.46 9.66
CA ARG A 637 -2.44 -27.96 9.06
C ARG A 637 -2.15 -26.65 8.32
N GLU A 638 -2.92 -26.37 7.28
CA GLU A 638 -2.93 -25.05 6.63
C GLU A 638 -4.05 -24.19 7.23
N GLU A 639 -3.76 -22.91 7.44
CA GLU A 639 -4.65 -21.97 8.13
C GLU A 639 -5.27 -20.99 7.14
N PHE A 640 -6.60 -20.85 7.18
CA PHE A 640 -7.35 -19.83 6.45
C PHE A 640 -8.21 -19.03 7.42
N TYR A 641 -8.54 -17.78 7.07
CA TYR A 641 -9.56 -17.03 7.80
C TYR A 641 -10.94 -17.28 7.16
N ASN A 642 -11.18 -16.76 5.96
CA ASN A 642 -12.28 -17.22 5.10
C ASN A 642 -11.74 -18.08 3.95
N LEU A 643 -12.44 -19.17 3.63
CA LEU A 643 -12.11 -20.05 2.52
C LEU A 643 -13.33 -20.23 1.62
N ILE A 644 -13.20 -19.90 0.34
CA ILE A 644 -14.23 -20.06 -0.68
C ILE A 644 -13.74 -21.03 -1.74
N ILE A 645 -14.54 -22.04 -2.04
CA ILE A 645 -14.37 -22.91 -3.20
C ILE A 645 -15.44 -22.52 -4.22
N ASP A 646 -15.01 -21.82 -5.27
CA ASP A 646 -15.87 -21.39 -6.39
C ASP A 646 -15.25 -21.85 -7.72
N LYS A 647 -15.27 -23.17 -7.91
CA LYS A 647 -14.71 -23.83 -9.08
C LYS A 647 -15.82 -24.17 -10.09
N LEU A 648 -15.80 -23.50 -11.23
CA LEU A 648 -16.67 -23.82 -12.38
C LEU A 648 -16.61 -25.32 -12.76
N SER A 649 -15.43 -25.94 -12.62
CA SER A 649 -15.24 -27.38 -12.73
C SER A 649 -13.95 -27.83 -12.04
N GLY A 650 -13.83 -29.14 -11.80
CA GLY A 650 -12.67 -29.73 -11.13
C GLY A 650 -12.75 -29.67 -9.61
N ASP A 651 -11.92 -30.46 -8.97
CA ASP A 651 -11.98 -30.69 -7.53
C ASP A 651 -11.00 -29.76 -6.79
N PHE A 652 -11.36 -29.34 -5.59
CA PHE A 652 -10.44 -28.84 -4.58
C PHE A 652 -9.95 -30.04 -3.76
N VAL A 653 -8.63 -30.26 -3.75
CA VAL A 653 -8.01 -31.47 -3.23
C VAL A 653 -6.98 -31.14 -2.15
N PRO A 654 -7.38 -31.03 -0.86
CA PRO A 654 -6.43 -30.88 0.22
C PRO A 654 -5.68 -32.20 0.46
N ASN A 655 -4.35 -32.12 0.51
CA ASN A 655 -3.47 -33.23 0.90
C ASN A 655 -3.09 -33.20 2.39
N ASN A 656 -3.49 -32.15 3.11
CA ASN A 656 -3.17 -31.89 4.51
C ASN A 656 -4.42 -31.41 5.25
N ASN A 657 -4.36 -31.42 6.58
CA ASN A 657 -5.40 -30.86 7.44
C ASN A 657 -5.62 -29.37 7.11
N ILE A 658 -6.86 -28.92 7.21
CA ILE A 658 -7.24 -27.52 6.94
C ILE A 658 -7.95 -26.97 8.16
N ASN A 659 -7.58 -25.77 8.58
CA ASN A 659 -8.29 -25.02 9.60
C ASN A 659 -8.82 -23.72 9.00
N VAL A 660 -10.12 -23.47 9.13
CA VAL A 660 -10.78 -22.25 8.68
C VAL A 660 -11.26 -21.50 9.92
N ASN A 661 -10.64 -20.36 10.19
CA ASN A 661 -10.82 -19.60 11.44
C ASN A 661 -12.03 -18.66 11.43
N ASN A 662 -12.80 -18.60 10.35
CA ASN A 662 -14.06 -17.85 10.28
C ASN A 662 -15.11 -18.56 9.42
N GLU A 663 -15.12 -18.40 8.09
CA GLU A 663 -16.18 -18.98 7.24
C GLU A 663 -15.64 -19.88 6.12
N LEU A 664 -16.30 -21.03 5.91
CA LEU A 664 -16.08 -21.93 4.78
C LEU A 664 -17.32 -21.95 3.87
N SER A 665 -17.14 -21.61 2.60
CA SER A 665 -18.19 -21.70 1.59
C SER A 665 -17.73 -22.53 0.40
N ILE A 666 -18.53 -23.53 0.01
CA ILE A 666 -18.39 -24.23 -1.26
C ILE A 666 -19.53 -23.76 -2.16
N GLU A 667 -19.24 -22.78 -3.02
CA GLU A 667 -20.19 -22.18 -3.95
C GLU A 667 -20.33 -23.05 -5.22
N SER A 668 -19.20 -23.55 -5.72
CA SER A 668 -19.15 -24.47 -6.86
C SER A 668 -17.90 -25.36 -6.83
N GLY A 669 -17.95 -26.53 -7.48
CA GLY A 669 -16.86 -27.52 -7.45
C GLY A 669 -16.96 -28.52 -6.30
N ILE A 670 -16.05 -29.50 -6.28
CA ILE A 670 -16.10 -30.60 -5.31
C ILE A 670 -14.90 -30.52 -4.37
N TRP A 671 -15.14 -30.45 -3.06
CA TRP A 671 -14.12 -30.76 -2.06
C TRP A 671 -13.90 -32.27 -2.06
N ASN A 672 -12.69 -32.73 -2.37
CA ASN A 672 -12.36 -34.15 -2.49
C ASN A 672 -11.07 -34.46 -1.73
N TYR A 673 -11.00 -35.58 -1.03
CA TYR A 673 -9.81 -35.89 -0.22
C TYR A 673 -8.62 -36.26 -1.11
N GLY A 674 -7.48 -35.58 -0.90
CA GLY A 674 -6.22 -35.96 -1.51
C GLY A 674 -5.50 -37.08 -0.75
N THR A 675 -5.64 -37.05 0.58
CA THR A 675 -5.16 -38.07 1.51
C THR A 675 -6.33 -38.52 2.38
N THR A 676 -6.44 -39.81 2.66
CA THR A 676 -7.53 -40.36 3.50
C THR A 676 -7.32 -40.04 4.97
N GLY A 677 -8.38 -39.75 5.72
CA GLY A 677 -8.32 -39.58 7.18
C GLY A 677 -7.79 -38.22 7.66
N LEU A 678 -7.91 -37.18 6.83
CA LEU A 678 -7.57 -35.81 7.22
C LEU A 678 -8.57 -35.26 8.24
N GLN A 679 -8.14 -34.31 9.06
CA GLN A 679 -8.99 -33.58 10.00
C GLN A 679 -9.12 -32.13 9.52
N HIS A 680 -10.34 -31.73 9.19
CA HIS A 680 -10.68 -30.38 8.76
C HIS A 680 -11.49 -29.68 9.85
N GLN A 681 -11.06 -28.50 10.29
CA GLN A 681 -11.77 -27.70 11.30
C GLN A 681 -12.34 -26.44 10.66
N VAL A 682 -13.59 -26.13 11.00
CA VAL A 682 -14.26 -24.88 10.64
C VAL A 682 -14.75 -24.22 11.92
N TYR A 683 -14.34 -22.97 12.14
CA TYR A 683 -14.65 -22.18 13.34
C TYR A 683 -15.92 -21.33 13.22
N GLY A 684 -16.52 -21.18 12.05
CA GLY A 684 -17.77 -20.43 11.93
C GLY A 684 -18.68 -21.08 10.91
N ASN A 685 -19.39 -20.28 10.14
CA ASN A 685 -20.41 -20.81 9.23
C ASN A 685 -19.77 -21.71 8.16
N PHE A 686 -20.36 -22.90 7.98
CA PHE A 686 -20.01 -23.80 6.89
C PHE A 686 -21.21 -23.99 5.96
N THR A 687 -21.04 -23.58 4.70
CA THR A 687 -22.10 -23.67 3.69
C THR A 687 -21.65 -24.42 2.45
N VAL A 688 -22.49 -25.33 1.95
CA VAL A 688 -22.32 -26.02 0.66
C VAL A 688 -23.52 -25.70 -0.23
N GLN A 689 -23.29 -24.97 -1.32
CA GLN A 689 -24.30 -24.54 -2.30
C GLN A 689 -24.26 -25.41 -3.56
N PRO A 690 -25.39 -25.58 -4.28
CA PRO A 690 -25.37 -26.12 -5.64
C PRO A 690 -24.72 -25.12 -6.61
N PRO A 691 -23.84 -25.56 -7.52
CA PRO A 691 -23.53 -26.94 -7.88
C PRO A 691 -22.34 -27.58 -7.12
N GLY A 692 -21.85 -26.95 -6.06
CA GLY A 692 -20.76 -27.46 -5.23
C GLY A 692 -21.11 -28.69 -4.39
N GLY A 693 -20.10 -29.35 -3.81
CA GLY A 693 -20.29 -30.54 -2.98
C GLY A 693 -19.06 -30.94 -2.14
N TRP A 694 -19.29 -31.77 -1.12
CA TRP A 694 -18.25 -32.30 -0.23
C TRP A 694 -18.13 -33.82 -0.33
N LYS A 695 -16.98 -34.36 -0.74
CA LYS A 695 -16.78 -35.81 -0.93
C LYS A 695 -15.65 -36.40 -0.11
N ASP A 696 -15.31 -35.79 1.02
CA ASP A 696 -14.45 -36.44 2.00
C ASP A 696 -15.29 -37.26 2.99
N ASP A 697 -15.44 -38.54 2.67
CA ASP A 697 -16.10 -39.57 3.48
C ASP A 697 -15.14 -40.38 4.35
N THR A 698 -13.86 -40.00 4.39
CA THR A 698 -12.81 -40.70 5.14
C THR A 698 -12.23 -39.89 6.29
N GLY A 699 -12.38 -38.57 6.25
CA GLY A 699 -11.83 -37.63 7.22
C GLY A 699 -12.73 -37.32 8.41
N TYR A 700 -12.28 -36.37 9.24
CA TYR A 700 -13.03 -35.77 10.34
C TYR A 700 -13.32 -34.30 10.01
N LEU A 701 -14.58 -33.90 10.15
CA LEU A 701 -15.02 -32.51 10.09
C LEU A 701 -15.36 -32.04 11.51
N LEU A 702 -14.55 -31.12 12.02
CA LEU A 702 -14.73 -30.48 13.32
C LEU A 702 -15.46 -29.15 13.12
N LEU A 703 -16.69 -29.07 13.61
CA LEU A 703 -17.51 -27.85 13.58
C LEU A 703 -17.38 -27.15 14.93
N SER A 704 -16.83 -25.95 14.92
CA SER A 704 -16.63 -25.10 16.10
C SER A 704 -17.08 -23.67 15.80
N GLY A 705 -17.19 -22.83 16.81
CA GLY A 705 -17.52 -21.43 16.64
C GLY A 705 -18.34 -20.78 17.74
N PRO A 706 -18.66 -19.48 17.58
CA PRO A 706 -19.49 -18.77 18.53
C PRO A 706 -20.95 -19.25 18.50
N GLU A 707 -21.72 -18.88 19.53
CA GLU A 707 -23.18 -19.01 19.59
C GLU A 707 -23.85 -18.64 18.26
N GLY A 708 -24.67 -19.56 17.73
CA GLY A 708 -25.42 -19.36 16.50
C GLY A 708 -24.71 -19.83 15.22
N THR A 709 -23.57 -20.51 15.33
CA THR A 709 -22.85 -21.08 14.18
C THR A 709 -23.73 -22.07 13.40
N THR A 710 -23.65 -22.00 12.06
CA THR A 710 -24.48 -22.80 11.16
C THR A 710 -23.68 -23.75 10.29
N PHE A 711 -24.22 -24.97 10.09
CA PHE A 711 -23.82 -25.89 9.04
C PHE A 711 -24.99 -26.09 8.08
N THR A 712 -24.80 -25.71 6.81
CA THR A 712 -25.86 -25.70 5.80
C THR A 712 -25.43 -26.47 4.56
N ASN A 713 -26.07 -27.62 4.28
CA ASN A 713 -25.81 -28.39 3.06
C ASN A 713 -27.00 -28.36 2.08
N LEU A 714 -26.89 -27.54 1.04
CA LEU A 714 -27.88 -27.44 -0.02
C LEU A 714 -27.59 -28.35 -1.22
N SER A 715 -26.51 -29.16 -1.16
CA SER A 715 -26.08 -30.08 -2.22
C SER A 715 -25.99 -31.55 -1.76
N PRO A 716 -27.08 -32.15 -1.24
CA PRO A 716 -27.05 -33.50 -0.67
C PRO A 716 -26.71 -34.60 -1.67
N ALA A 717 -27.06 -34.44 -2.95
CA ALA A 717 -26.86 -35.48 -3.97
C ALA A 717 -25.38 -35.73 -4.32
N VAL A 718 -24.49 -34.79 -3.97
CA VAL A 718 -23.06 -34.84 -4.29
C VAL A 718 -22.19 -34.69 -3.04
N SER A 719 -22.80 -34.67 -1.85
CA SER A 719 -22.09 -34.48 -0.59
C SER A 719 -22.19 -35.71 0.32
N THR A 720 -21.03 -36.27 0.69
CA THR A 720 -20.86 -37.34 1.66
C THR A 720 -19.71 -36.95 2.59
N TYR A 721 -20.01 -36.87 3.89
CA TYR A 721 -19.06 -36.48 4.93
C TYR A 721 -18.52 -37.71 5.64
N GLY A 722 -17.29 -37.61 6.16
CA GLY A 722 -16.72 -38.58 7.08
C GLY A 722 -17.32 -38.43 8.47
N ASP A 723 -16.50 -38.49 9.50
CA ASP A 723 -16.96 -38.27 10.87
C ASP A 723 -17.18 -36.76 11.10
N ILE A 724 -18.30 -36.39 11.72
CA ILE A 724 -18.60 -35.01 12.12
C ILE A 724 -18.55 -34.92 13.65
N GLU A 725 -17.85 -33.92 14.17
CA GLU A 725 -17.80 -33.61 15.60
C GLU A 725 -18.14 -32.14 15.81
N VAL A 726 -19.07 -31.86 16.73
CA VAL A 726 -19.38 -30.49 17.15
C VAL A 726 -18.57 -30.17 18.41
N ILE A 727 -17.77 -29.11 18.34
CA ILE A 727 -16.87 -28.62 19.38
C ILE A 727 -17.29 -27.19 19.75
N PRO A 728 -18.22 -27.01 20.69
CA PRO A 728 -18.63 -25.68 21.13
C PRO A 728 -17.52 -24.97 21.91
N GLU A 729 -17.53 -23.63 21.94
CA GLU A 729 -16.61 -22.86 22.79
C GLU A 729 -17.04 -22.86 24.25
N SER A 730 -18.35 -22.95 24.48
CA SER A 730 -19.00 -23.05 25.77
C SER A 730 -20.06 -24.17 25.74
N PRO A 731 -20.25 -24.92 26.83
CA PRO A 731 -21.32 -25.93 26.93
C PRO A 731 -22.74 -25.38 26.71
N THR A 732 -22.91 -24.05 26.68
CA THR A 732 -24.18 -23.36 26.45
C THR A 732 -24.41 -22.96 25.00
N ASP A 733 -23.44 -23.18 24.11
CA ASP A 733 -23.53 -22.68 22.74
C ASP A 733 -24.51 -23.48 21.88
N HIS A 734 -25.25 -22.80 21.02
CA HIS A 734 -26.25 -23.35 20.11
C HIS A 734 -25.75 -23.32 18.67
N TYR A 735 -25.86 -24.47 18.02
CA TYR A 735 -25.46 -24.72 16.64
C TYR A 735 -26.68 -25.14 15.82
N TYR A 736 -26.71 -24.73 14.56
CA TYR A 736 -27.84 -25.01 13.66
C TYR A 736 -27.40 -25.84 12.46
N LEU A 737 -28.01 -27.00 12.28
CA LEU A 737 -27.84 -27.84 11.10
C LEU A 737 -29.05 -27.67 10.18
N SER A 738 -28.79 -27.44 8.89
CA SER A 738 -29.83 -27.33 7.88
C SER A 738 -29.42 -27.94 6.55
N GLY A 739 -30.41 -28.42 5.80
CA GLY A 739 -30.19 -29.14 4.54
C GLY A 739 -29.74 -30.59 4.76
N ASP A 740 -30.12 -31.46 3.83
CA ASP A 740 -29.88 -32.90 3.93
C ASP A 740 -28.37 -33.21 3.91
N PHE A 741 -27.89 -34.14 4.74
CA PHE A 741 -26.50 -34.61 4.68
C PHE A 741 -26.34 -36.06 5.14
N SER A 742 -25.24 -36.66 4.70
CA SER A 742 -24.85 -38.03 5.07
C SER A 742 -23.46 -38.02 5.65
N CYS A 743 -23.27 -38.59 6.84
CA CYS A 743 -21.96 -38.70 7.50
C CYS A 743 -21.65 -40.15 7.93
N SER A 744 -20.36 -40.42 8.16
CA SER A 744 -19.89 -41.68 8.73
C SER A 744 -20.40 -41.83 10.17
N ALA A 745 -19.91 -40.95 11.05
CA ALA A 745 -20.35 -40.80 12.42
C ALA A 745 -20.70 -39.34 12.76
N PHE A 746 -21.42 -39.12 13.84
CA PHE A 746 -21.73 -37.79 14.39
C PHE A 746 -21.56 -37.79 15.91
N TYR A 747 -20.70 -36.92 16.41
CA TYR A 747 -20.36 -36.83 17.83
C TYR A 747 -20.77 -35.47 18.41
N LEU A 748 -21.47 -35.51 19.54
CA LEU A 748 -21.86 -34.35 20.34
C LEU A 748 -21.50 -34.55 21.81
N TYR A 749 -20.41 -33.94 22.26
CA TYR A 749 -19.93 -34.08 23.63
C TYR A 749 -20.51 -33.04 24.60
N GLU A 750 -20.83 -31.83 24.12
CA GLU A 750 -21.40 -30.72 24.89
C GLU A 750 -22.08 -29.72 23.93
N GLY A 751 -22.77 -28.71 24.46
CA GLY A 751 -23.50 -27.71 23.66
C GLY A 751 -24.87 -28.18 23.18
N PHE A 752 -25.52 -27.33 22.40
CA PHE A 752 -26.87 -27.54 21.85
C PHE A 752 -26.81 -27.56 20.33
N VAL A 753 -27.40 -28.57 19.70
CA VAL A 753 -27.47 -28.70 18.23
C VAL A 753 -28.92 -28.81 17.81
N THR A 754 -29.37 -27.90 16.96
CA THR A 754 -30.73 -27.90 16.39
C THR A 754 -30.68 -28.33 14.93
N ALA A 755 -31.30 -29.46 14.60
CA ALA A 755 -31.51 -29.92 13.23
C ALA A 755 -32.94 -29.56 12.78
N THR A 756 -33.04 -28.80 11.69
CA THR A 756 -34.32 -28.23 11.21
C THR A 756 -34.71 -28.78 9.84
N GLY A 757 -35.84 -29.49 9.76
CA GLY A 757 -36.48 -29.97 8.54
C GLY A 757 -35.61 -30.77 7.56
N LEU A 758 -34.60 -31.51 8.05
CA LEU A 758 -33.58 -32.17 7.21
C LEU A 758 -33.57 -33.69 7.31
N ASN A 759 -32.99 -34.37 6.31
CA ASN A 759 -32.62 -35.78 6.37
C ASN A 759 -31.16 -35.91 6.80
N MET A 760 -30.94 -36.39 8.03
CA MET A 760 -29.61 -36.70 8.57
C MET A 760 -29.36 -38.20 8.43
N GLN A 761 -28.41 -38.59 7.60
CA GLN A 761 -28.02 -40.00 7.43
C GLN A 761 -26.71 -40.28 8.15
N VAL A 762 -26.70 -41.26 9.06
CA VAL A 762 -25.48 -41.66 9.80
C VAL A 762 -25.21 -43.14 9.55
N SER A 763 -24.00 -43.46 9.11
CA SER A 763 -23.66 -44.81 8.64
C SER A 763 -23.09 -45.74 9.70
N ASP A 764 -22.47 -45.20 10.75
CA ASP A 764 -21.82 -45.98 11.81
C ASP A 764 -22.32 -45.60 13.21
N GLU A 765 -21.97 -44.41 13.72
CA GLU A 765 -22.31 -44.01 15.10
C GLU A 765 -22.86 -42.58 15.19
N LEU A 766 -23.98 -42.40 15.90
CA LEU A 766 -24.44 -41.13 16.43
C LEU A 766 -24.33 -41.18 17.95
N SER A 767 -23.44 -40.37 18.53
CA SER A 767 -23.15 -40.36 19.97
C SER A 767 -23.40 -38.98 20.59
N ILE A 768 -24.22 -38.95 21.64
CA ILE A 768 -24.54 -37.75 22.41
C ILE A 768 -24.08 -37.97 23.85
N SER A 769 -22.91 -37.43 24.20
CA SER A 769 -22.16 -37.74 25.42
C SER A 769 -22.09 -36.61 26.47
N GLY A 770 -22.98 -35.62 26.35
CA GLY A 770 -23.13 -34.52 27.32
C GLY A 770 -23.88 -33.29 26.78
N GLY A 771 -23.98 -33.11 25.46
CA GLY A 771 -24.79 -32.07 24.82
C GLY A 771 -26.25 -32.45 24.58
N GLU A 772 -27.01 -31.57 23.93
CA GLU A 772 -28.40 -31.78 23.52
C GLU A 772 -28.55 -31.72 21.99
N LEU A 773 -29.06 -32.79 21.39
CA LEU A 773 -29.48 -32.80 19.98
C LEU A 773 -31.00 -32.62 19.90
N TYR A 774 -31.43 -31.52 19.31
CA TYR A 774 -32.83 -31.19 19.06
C TYR A 774 -33.17 -31.48 17.59
N LEU A 775 -34.19 -32.32 17.37
CA LEU A 775 -34.77 -32.63 16.07
C LEU A 775 -36.19 -32.07 16.01
N ASP A 776 -36.44 -31.16 15.08
CA ASP A 776 -37.75 -30.53 14.92
C ASP A 776 -38.75 -31.37 14.08
N GLY A 777 -39.94 -30.82 13.88
CA GLY A 777 -40.98 -31.43 13.05
C GLY A 777 -40.59 -31.46 11.57
N GLY A 778 -40.63 -32.66 10.97
CA GLY A 778 -40.22 -32.88 9.59
C GLY A 778 -38.76 -33.31 9.42
N THR A 779 -37.93 -33.26 10.48
CA THR A 779 -36.59 -33.85 10.48
C THR A 779 -36.64 -35.37 10.50
N ALA A 780 -35.77 -36.01 9.70
CA ALA A 780 -35.60 -37.45 9.64
C ALA A 780 -34.16 -37.86 9.93
N LEU A 781 -33.93 -38.45 11.10
CA LEU A 781 -32.68 -39.13 11.45
C LEU A 781 -32.71 -40.57 10.94
N LYS A 782 -31.80 -40.91 10.03
CA LYS A 782 -31.74 -42.19 9.31
C LYS A 782 -30.43 -42.90 9.60
N LEU A 783 -30.51 -44.09 10.16
CA LEU A 783 -29.34 -44.86 10.58
C LEU A 783 -29.16 -46.10 9.70
N GLU A 784 -27.93 -46.40 9.31
CA GLU A 784 -27.61 -47.60 8.53
C GLU A 784 -27.81 -48.90 9.33
N ASN A 785 -27.78 -50.03 8.61
CA ASN A 785 -27.89 -51.34 9.25
C ASN A 785 -26.72 -51.60 10.22
N ASN A 786 -27.04 -51.91 11.48
CA ASN A 786 -26.13 -52.03 12.63
C ASN A 786 -25.49 -50.74 13.13
N ALA A 787 -25.87 -49.56 12.62
CA ALA A 787 -25.42 -48.29 13.18
C ALA A 787 -25.91 -48.13 14.62
N ASN A 788 -25.15 -47.39 15.44
CA ASN A 788 -25.47 -47.15 16.84
C ASN A 788 -25.91 -45.71 17.06
N LEU A 789 -27.10 -45.52 17.62
CA LEU A 789 -27.50 -44.29 18.29
C LEU A 789 -27.32 -44.48 19.79
N THR A 790 -26.37 -43.74 20.37
CA THR A 790 -26.03 -43.82 21.79
C THR A 790 -26.22 -42.46 22.46
N ILE A 791 -27.03 -42.42 23.52
CA ILE A 791 -27.18 -41.25 24.39
C ILE A 791 -26.55 -41.60 25.75
N SER A 792 -25.47 -40.92 26.11
CA SER A 792 -24.66 -41.18 27.31
C SER A 792 -24.42 -39.91 28.13
N GLY A 793 -25.32 -39.55 29.03
CA GLY A 793 -25.21 -38.34 29.85
C GLY A 793 -25.66 -37.04 29.17
N GLY A 794 -25.85 -37.04 27.85
CA GLY A 794 -26.51 -35.95 27.12
C GLY A 794 -28.00 -36.22 26.84
N ARG A 795 -28.59 -35.47 25.92
CA ARG A 795 -30.04 -35.48 25.64
C ARG A 795 -30.37 -35.48 24.15
N LEU A 796 -31.35 -36.28 23.74
CA LEU A 796 -31.99 -36.23 22.42
C LEU A 796 -33.44 -35.79 22.57
N LEU A 797 -33.85 -34.73 21.87
CA LEU A 797 -35.23 -34.25 21.81
C LEU A 797 -35.78 -34.40 20.40
N ALA A 798 -36.75 -35.29 20.20
CA ALA A 798 -37.45 -35.47 18.92
C ALA A 798 -38.85 -34.84 18.98
N LEU A 799 -38.97 -33.56 18.63
CA LEU A 799 -40.20 -32.77 18.78
C LEU A 799 -40.85 -32.50 17.43
N GLY A 800 -41.83 -33.34 17.09
CA GLY A 800 -42.66 -33.20 15.91
C GLY A 800 -44.04 -32.59 16.18
N THR A 801 -44.86 -32.57 15.13
CA THR A 801 -46.29 -32.28 15.23
C THR A 801 -47.09 -33.41 14.58
N GLU A 802 -48.38 -33.48 14.85
CA GLU A 802 -49.28 -34.47 14.23
C GLU A 802 -49.16 -34.49 12.68
N THR A 803 -48.97 -33.32 12.06
CA THR A 803 -48.84 -33.19 10.60
C THR A 803 -47.41 -33.30 10.08
N GLN A 804 -46.41 -33.10 10.93
CA GLN A 804 -44.98 -33.15 10.59
C GLN A 804 -44.23 -33.87 11.72
N PRO A 805 -44.33 -35.20 11.79
CA PRO A 805 -43.64 -35.96 12.81
C PRO A 805 -42.13 -35.92 12.58
N THR A 806 -41.36 -35.91 13.67
CA THR A 806 -39.92 -36.23 13.61
C THR A 806 -39.76 -37.73 13.40
N LEU A 807 -38.87 -38.15 12.51
CA LEU A 807 -38.70 -39.56 12.14
C LEU A 807 -37.30 -40.07 12.51
N VAL A 808 -37.23 -41.09 13.38
CA VAL A 808 -35.99 -41.85 13.64
C VAL A 808 -36.15 -43.24 13.04
N THR A 809 -35.43 -43.49 11.95
CA THR A 809 -35.66 -44.65 11.07
C THR A 809 -34.36 -45.21 10.50
N ARG A 810 -34.46 -46.26 9.68
CA ARG A 810 -33.32 -46.83 8.96
C ARG A 810 -33.06 -46.09 7.65
N ASN A 811 -31.79 -45.99 7.24
CA ASN A 811 -31.41 -45.48 5.93
C ASN A 811 -31.50 -46.54 4.82
N SER A 812 -31.10 -47.78 5.14
CA SER A 812 -31.14 -48.93 4.22
C SER A 812 -31.83 -50.14 4.86
N ILE A 813 -32.04 -51.22 4.10
CA ILE A 813 -32.68 -52.43 4.63
C ILE A 813 -31.84 -53.00 5.78
N GLY A 814 -32.46 -53.11 6.95
CA GLY A 814 -31.80 -53.55 8.17
C GLY A 814 -32.46 -52.95 9.40
N TYR A 815 -31.72 -52.97 10.52
CA TYR A 815 -32.11 -52.38 11.79
C TYR A 815 -30.92 -51.66 12.44
N TYR A 816 -31.16 -50.58 13.17
CA TYR A 816 -30.14 -49.85 13.94
C TYR A 816 -30.30 -50.10 15.45
N ASN A 817 -29.23 -49.89 16.21
CA ASN A 817 -29.27 -49.95 17.67
C ASN A 817 -29.59 -48.58 18.25
N PHE A 818 -30.49 -48.53 19.24
CA PHE A 818 -30.84 -47.29 19.94
C PHE A 818 -30.67 -47.50 21.45
N ASN A 819 -29.55 -47.03 21.98
CA ASN A 819 -29.13 -47.23 23.36
C ASN A 819 -29.16 -45.90 24.13
N ILE A 820 -29.80 -45.90 25.29
CA ILE A 820 -29.72 -44.82 26.27
C ILE A 820 -29.02 -45.39 27.50
N VAL A 821 -27.90 -44.79 27.89
CA VAL A 821 -26.99 -45.29 28.94
C VAL A 821 -26.53 -44.14 29.85
N SER A 822 -26.01 -44.46 31.04
CA SER A 822 -25.18 -43.54 31.83
C SER A 822 -25.78 -42.14 32.07
N ASN A 823 -27.04 -42.05 32.52
CA ASN A 823 -27.79 -40.78 32.68
C ASN A 823 -28.20 -40.09 31.37
N GLY A 824 -28.11 -40.78 30.23
CA GLY A 824 -28.66 -40.30 28.97
C GLY A 824 -30.17 -40.07 29.05
N ASN A 825 -30.64 -39.06 28.33
CA ASN A 825 -32.02 -38.60 28.39
C ASN A 825 -32.67 -38.55 27.01
N LEU A 826 -33.82 -39.21 26.85
CA LEU A 826 -34.63 -39.16 25.63
C LEU A 826 -35.94 -38.42 25.88
N GLY A 827 -36.24 -37.42 25.07
CA GLY A 827 -37.54 -36.75 25.03
C GLY A 827 -38.14 -36.72 23.63
N GLY A 828 -39.45 -36.56 23.56
CA GLY A 828 -40.13 -36.48 22.28
C GLY A 828 -41.60 -36.12 22.38
N GLU A 829 -42.12 -35.55 21.31
CA GLU A 829 -43.55 -35.35 21.09
C GLU A 829 -43.87 -35.56 19.60
N TYR A 830 -44.93 -36.31 19.26
CA TYR A 830 -45.28 -36.68 17.88
C TYR A 830 -44.10 -37.23 17.04
N ALA A 831 -43.16 -37.95 17.66
CA ALA A 831 -42.06 -38.61 16.96
C ALA A 831 -42.43 -40.03 16.52
N ILE A 832 -41.79 -40.53 15.47
CA ILE A 832 -41.91 -41.92 14.99
C ILE A 832 -40.56 -42.60 15.14
N PHE A 833 -40.53 -43.68 15.92
CA PHE A 833 -39.38 -44.57 16.08
C PHE A 833 -39.68 -45.90 15.38
N GLU A 834 -38.90 -46.24 14.35
CA GLU A 834 -39.15 -47.44 13.57
C GLU A 834 -37.88 -48.12 13.05
N TYR A 835 -37.97 -49.41 12.74
CA TYR A 835 -36.84 -50.23 12.27
C TYR A 835 -35.63 -50.28 13.22
N MET A 836 -35.91 -50.27 14.52
CA MET A 836 -34.93 -50.51 15.57
C MET A 836 -34.62 -52.01 15.72
N SER A 837 -33.45 -52.33 16.28
CA SER A 837 -33.00 -53.70 16.53
C SER A 837 -33.88 -54.44 17.54
N GLY A 838 -33.52 -55.65 17.92
CA GLY A 838 -34.35 -56.50 18.79
C GLY A 838 -34.70 -55.89 20.16
N GLN A 839 -33.97 -54.86 20.59
CA GLN A 839 -34.23 -54.14 21.84
C GLN A 839 -35.13 -52.90 21.69
N GLY A 840 -35.48 -52.51 20.45
CA GLY A 840 -36.25 -51.29 20.24
C GLY A 840 -35.49 -50.05 20.72
N VAL A 841 -36.19 -49.13 21.38
CA VAL A 841 -35.57 -48.10 22.21
C VAL A 841 -35.11 -48.73 23.52
N TYR A 842 -33.79 -48.79 23.74
CA TYR A 842 -33.21 -49.53 24.85
C TYR A 842 -32.68 -48.61 25.95
N PHE A 843 -33.44 -48.51 27.05
CA PHE A 843 -33.04 -47.80 28.27
C PHE A 843 -32.24 -48.72 29.19
N LEU A 844 -30.95 -48.45 29.36
CA LEU A 844 -30.05 -49.19 30.27
C LEU A 844 -29.98 -48.52 31.66
N ASP A 845 -29.09 -49.01 32.53
CA ASP A 845 -28.99 -48.55 33.92
C ASP A 845 -28.78 -47.02 34.04
N ASN A 846 -29.60 -46.38 34.88
CA ASN A 846 -29.72 -44.92 35.07
C ASN A 846 -30.11 -44.12 33.81
N ALA A 847 -30.65 -44.74 32.76
CA ALA A 847 -31.25 -44.02 31.63
C ALA A 847 -32.59 -43.40 32.03
N ASN A 848 -32.88 -42.20 31.50
CA ASN A 848 -34.06 -41.41 31.87
C ASN A 848 -34.85 -40.93 30.64
N ILE A 849 -36.10 -40.53 30.88
CA ILE A 849 -36.92 -39.77 29.93
C ILE A 849 -36.93 -38.30 30.33
N SER A 850 -37.08 -37.42 29.34
CA SER A 850 -37.28 -35.99 29.56
C SER A 850 -38.66 -35.76 30.14
N GLN A 851 -38.75 -35.29 31.39
CA GLN A 851 -40.03 -35.06 32.06
C GLN A 851 -40.88 -33.99 31.35
N ASP A 852 -40.23 -32.99 30.74
CA ASP A 852 -40.93 -31.95 29.96
C ASP A 852 -41.54 -32.48 28.65
N TYR A 853 -41.00 -33.58 28.10
CA TYR A 853 -41.41 -34.18 26.83
C TYR A 853 -41.41 -35.71 26.93
N PRO A 854 -42.36 -36.30 27.68
CA PRO A 854 -42.35 -37.72 28.05
C PRO A 854 -42.84 -38.63 26.91
N LEU A 855 -42.18 -38.53 25.76
CA LEU A 855 -42.49 -39.28 24.53
C LEU A 855 -43.98 -39.19 24.13
N LYS A 856 -44.53 -37.98 24.24
CA LYS A 856 -45.96 -37.70 24.11
C LYS A 856 -46.47 -37.94 22.69
N PHE A 857 -47.50 -38.76 22.52
CA PHE A 857 -48.04 -39.12 21.19
C PHE A 857 -47.01 -39.74 20.22
N CYS A 858 -45.89 -40.26 20.73
CA CYS A 858 -44.88 -40.90 19.90
C CYS A 858 -45.36 -42.28 19.41
N THR A 859 -45.02 -42.62 18.17
CA THR A 859 -45.35 -43.91 17.54
C THR A 859 -44.14 -44.83 17.51
N PHE A 860 -44.31 -46.05 18.01
CA PHE A 860 -43.30 -47.10 17.96
C PHE A 860 -43.81 -48.22 17.05
N ARG A 861 -43.09 -48.53 15.95
CA ARG A 861 -43.56 -49.52 14.95
C ARG A 861 -42.42 -50.16 14.16
N ASN A 862 -42.73 -51.16 13.35
CA ASN A 862 -41.79 -51.81 12.42
C ASN A 862 -40.48 -52.28 13.08
N GLY A 863 -40.54 -52.78 14.32
CA GLY A 863 -39.37 -53.31 15.04
C GLY A 863 -38.88 -54.64 14.46
N ALA A 864 -37.73 -55.11 14.95
CA ALA A 864 -37.20 -56.42 14.56
C ALA A 864 -38.13 -57.57 14.98
N SER A 865 -38.30 -58.54 14.07
CA SER A 865 -39.10 -59.73 14.34
C SER A 865 -38.54 -60.52 15.54
N GLY A 866 -39.40 -60.91 16.48
CA GLY A 866 -39.02 -61.55 17.73
C GLY A 866 -38.46 -60.62 18.82
N GLY A 867 -38.31 -59.32 18.54
CA GLY A 867 -37.84 -58.31 19.50
C GLY A 867 -38.95 -57.52 20.20
N SER A 868 -38.56 -56.40 20.80
CA SER A 868 -39.41 -55.44 21.50
C SER A 868 -39.35 -54.05 20.85
N LEU A 869 -40.37 -53.20 21.05
CA LEU A 869 -40.34 -51.81 20.57
C LEU A 869 -39.69 -50.87 21.59
N ILE A 870 -39.87 -51.17 22.88
CA ILE A 870 -39.21 -50.51 24.00
C ILE A 870 -38.68 -51.60 24.93
N THR A 871 -37.40 -51.54 25.27
CA THR A 871 -36.82 -52.33 26.36
C THR A 871 -36.28 -51.37 27.41
N THR A 872 -36.61 -51.61 28.67
CA THR A 872 -36.01 -50.87 29.79
C THR A 872 -35.45 -51.83 30.84
N GLU A 873 -34.17 -51.63 31.13
CA GLU A 873 -33.45 -52.24 32.24
C GLU A 873 -33.03 -51.17 33.27
N SER A 874 -33.47 -49.91 33.06
CA SER A 874 -33.26 -48.81 33.99
C SER A 874 -33.82 -49.13 35.38
N VAL A 875 -33.12 -48.65 36.39
CA VAL A 875 -33.52 -48.70 37.79
C VAL A 875 -34.44 -47.54 38.17
N GLU A 876 -34.57 -46.54 37.29
CA GLU A 876 -35.44 -45.37 37.43
C GLU A 876 -36.87 -45.68 36.99
N ASP A 877 -37.82 -44.88 37.47
CA ASP A 877 -39.20 -44.92 36.99
C ASP A 877 -39.32 -44.12 35.69
N ILE A 878 -39.89 -44.76 34.67
CA ILE A 878 -40.04 -44.21 33.33
C ILE A 878 -41.53 -43.95 33.07
N GLU A 879 -41.86 -42.73 32.68
CA GLU A 879 -43.22 -42.34 32.33
C GLU A 879 -43.32 -41.94 30.86
N ILE A 880 -44.32 -42.50 30.17
CA ILE A 880 -44.59 -42.19 28.77
C ILE A 880 -46.06 -41.82 28.60
N ALA A 881 -46.32 -40.68 27.95
CA ALA A 881 -47.66 -40.15 27.75
C ALA A 881 -48.21 -40.49 26.36
N SER A 882 -49.39 -41.09 26.31
CA SER A 882 -50.13 -41.40 25.07
C SER A 882 -49.30 -42.11 23.98
N PRO A 883 -48.47 -43.14 24.28
CA PRO A 883 -47.69 -43.82 23.26
C PRO A 883 -48.59 -44.56 22.27
N VAL A 884 -48.18 -44.62 21.01
CA VAL A 884 -48.91 -45.31 19.95
C VAL A 884 -48.16 -46.58 19.53
N PHE A 885 -48.82 -47.74 19.70
CA PHE A 885 -48.37 -49.06 19.28
C PHE A 885 -49.33 -49.64 18.22
N PRO A 886 -49.11 -49.37 16.92
CA PRO A 886 -49.99 -49.83 15.84
C PRO A 886 -50.07 -51.37 15.72
N ASP A 887 -50.97 -51.86 14.85
CA ASP A 887 -51.08 -53.31 14.57
C ASP A 887 -49.73 -53.93 14.20
N ASN A 888 -49.37 -55.02 14.88
CA ASN A 888 -48.06 -55.66 14.77
C ASN A 888 -47.99 -56.55 13.53
N THR A 889 -47.74 -55.92 12.38
CA THR A 889 -47.59 -56.61 11.09
C THR A 889 -46.15 -57.07 10.81
N TRP A 890 -45.19 -56.77 11.70
CA TRP A 890 -43.75 -57.05 11.53
C TRP A 890 -43.24 -58.19 12.43
N GLY A 891 -44.07 -58.69 13.36
CA GLY A 891 -43.79 -59.89 14.14
C GLY A 891 -42.83 -59.66 15.30
N SER A 892 -42.79 -58.48 15.91
CA SER A 892 -42.18 -58.30 17.24
C SER A 892 -42.84 -59.24 18.26
N ALA A 893 -42.07 -59.73 19.22
CA ALA A 893 -42.60 -60.58 20.28
C ALA A 893 -43.36 -59.75 21.32
N TYR A 894 -42.84 -58.56 21.64
CA TYR A 894 -43.40 -57.69 22.67
C TYR A 894 -43.44 -56.23 22.20
N ASN A 895 -44.30 -55.42 22.80
CA ASN A 895 -44.26 -53.96 22.67
C ASN A 895 -43.22 -53.39 23.66
N VAL A 896 -43.32 -53.80 24.91
CA VAL A 896 -42.54 -53.32 26.05
C VAL A 896 -41.91 -54.51 26.76
N THR A 897 -40.65 -54.39 27.13
CA THR A 897 -39.93 -55.39 27.94
C THR A 897 -39.30 -54.71 29.16
N LYS A 898 -39.58 -55.27 30.34
CA LYS A 898 -39.03 -54.84 31.64
C LYS A 898 -38.63 -56.07 32.43
N THR A 899 -37.37 -56.50 32.34
CA THR A 899 -36.89 -57.70 33.06
C THR A 899 -36.07 -57.41 34.30
N ASN A 900 -35.60 -56.18 34.51
CA ASN A 900 -35.03 -55.77 35.80
C ASN A 900 -36.14 -55.53 36.85
N ASN A 901 -35.97 -56.09 38.05
CA ASN A 901 -36.89 -55.93 39.20
C ASN A 901 -36.60 -54.68 40.04
N SER A 902 -36.24 -53.57 39.39
CA SER A 902 -36.03 -52.24 39.95
C SER A 902 -36.53 -51.21 38.97
N GLY A 903 -37.07 -50.09 39.45
CA GLY A 903 -37.80 -49.14 38.61
C GLY A 903 -39.07 -49.74 38.00
N SER A 904 -39.85 -48.89 37.35
CA SER A 904 -41.07 -49.26 36.63
C SER A 904 -41.20 -48.46 35.33
N ILE A 905 -42.06 -48.92 34.43
CA ILE A 905 -42.48 -48.14 33.27
C ILE A 905 -43.99 -47.97 33.30
N THR A 906 -44.45 -46.72 33.30
CA THR A 906 -45.88 -46.36 33.33
C THR A 906 -46.26 -45.71 32.02
N LEU A 907 -47.28 -46.28 31.37
CA LEU A 907 -47.76 -45.88 30.05
C LEU A 907 -49.17 -45.30 30.20
N TYR A 908 -49.28 -43.97 30.13
CA TYR A 908 -50.56 -43.25 30.28
C TYR A 908 -51.29 -43.18 28.94
N ASP A 909 -52.61 -43.41 28.94
CA ASP A 909 -53.48 -43.27 27.76
C ASP A 909 -52.92 -43.93 26.47
N SER A 910 -52.42 -45.16 26.56
CA SER A 910 -51.76 -45.84 25.43
C SER A 910 -52.73 -46.06 24.25
N ASN A 911 -52.25 -46.07 23.01
CA ASN A 911 -53.06 -46.20 21.79
C ASN A 911 -52.57 -47.32 20.86
N GLY A 912 -53.46 -47.84 20.01
CA GLY A 912 -53.17 -48.87 19.00
C GLY A 912 -53.46 -50.32 19.42
N ASP A 913 -53.37 -51.26 18.47
CA ASP A 913 -53.79 -52.66 18.64
C ASP A 913 -52.72 -53.54 19.34
N PHE A 914 -51.46 -53.12 19.34
CA PHE A 914 -50.34 -53.83 19.97
C PHE A 914 -49.97 -53.22 21.33
N LYS A 915 -50.97 -52.88 22.16
CA LYS A 915 -50.82 -52.27 23.49
C LYS A 915 -51.41 -53.14 24.61
N GLY A 916 -50.92 -52.99 25.84
CA GLY A 916 -51.48 -53.66 27.02
C GLY A 916 -50.70 -54.90 27.47
N GLU A 917 -51.06 -55.39 28.66
CA GLU A 917 -50.39 -56.52 29.37
C GLU A 917 -50.25 -57.79 28.53
N GLY A 918 -51.12 -58.01 27.54
CA GLY A 918 -51.06 -59.18 26.66
C GLY A 918 -49.88 -59.20 25.69
N PHE A 919 -49.18 -58.08 25.53
CA PHE A 919 -48.08 -57.91 24.57
C PHE A 919 -46.76 -57.50 25.21
N GLU A 920 -46.65 -57.54 26.54
CA GLU A 920 -45.43 -57.19 27.25
C GLU A 920 -44.63 -58.41 27.71
N ASN A 921 -43.36 -58.18 28.04
CA ASN A 921 -42.53 -59.12 28.79
C ASN A 921 -42.16 -58.51 30.14
N ASP A 922 -42.99 -58.81 31.14
CA ASP A 922 -42.91 -58.25 32.49
C ASP A 922 -42.96 -59.34 33.56
N PRO A 923 -41.86 -60.08 33.80
CA PRO A 923 -41.82 -61.15 34.80
C PRO A 923 -41.98 -60.66 36.26
N TYR A 924 -41.90 -59.35 36.52
CA TYR A 924 -41.90 -58.78 37.87
C TYR A 924 -43.05 -57.78 38.14
N ASN A 925 -44.00 -57.64 37.21
CA ASN A 925 -45.16 -56.74 37.32
C ASN A 925 -44.75 -55.27 37.54
N ARG A 926 -43.88 -54.77 36.67
CA ARG A 926 -43.26 -53.45 36.66
C ARG A 926 -43.67 -52.58 35.46
N VAL A 927 -44.53 -53.08 34.57
CA VAL A 927 -45.15 -52.30 33.49
C VAL A 927 -46.58 -51.96 33.90
N ASN A 928 -46.92 -50.67 33.93
CA ASN A 928 -48.24 -50.18 34.32
C ASN A 928 -48.96 -49.61 33.10
N TRP A 929 -50.15 -50.13 32.77
CA TRP A 929 -50.97 -49.69 31.64
C TRP A 929 -52.20 -48.88 32.06
N ASP A 930 -52.51 -47.81 31.30
CA ASP A 930 -53.82 -47.15 31.22
C ASP A 930 -54.45 -46.74 32.58
N VAL A 931 -53.69 -46.05 33.44
CA VAL A 931 -54.13 -45.56 34.77
C VAL A 931 -55.25 -44.48 34.65
N SER A 932 -56.40 -44.64 35.33
CA SER A 932 -57.59 -43.75 35.23
C SER A 932 -57.67 -42.63 36.29
N GLY A 933 -58.08 -41.41 35.91
CA GLY A 933 -58.15 -40.20 36.78
C GLY A 933 -59.35 -40.07 37.75
N PHE A 934 -59.45 -38.96 38.48
CA PHE A 934 -60.48 -38.61 39.50
C PHE A 934 -61.16 -37.25 39.24
N GLN A 935 -62.32 -36.97 39.88
CA GLN A 935 -63.05 -35.67 39.75
C GLN A 935 -62.89 -34.77 40.99
N VAL A 936 -63.01 -33.45 40.80
CA VAL A 936 -62.91 -32.44 41.86
C VAL A 936 -64.10 -31.47 41.76
N GLN A 937 -65.01 -31.51 42.74
CA GLN A 937 -66.17 -30.64 42.84
C GLN A 937 -65.87 -29.46 43.78
N LEU A 938 -65.81 -28.25 43.23
CA LEU A 938 -65.45 -27.05 43.98
C LEU A 938 -66.56 -26.00 43.98
N LYS A 939 -66.64 -25.25 45.08
CA LYS A 939 -67.48 -24.08 45.19
C LYS A 939 -66.72 -22.89 45.78
N ALA A 940 -66.82 -21.74 45.12
CA ALA A 940 -66.23 -20.47 45.54
C ALA A 940 -67.13 -19.30 45.11
N TYR A 941 -67.08 -18.18 45.83
CA TYR A 941 -67.70 -16.92 45.40
C TYR A 941 -66.64 -15.83 45.31
N LEU A 942 -66.92 -14.81 44.51
CA LEU A 942 -66.07 -13.63 44.33
C LEU A 942 -66.76 -12.41 44.97
N GLU A 943 -65.99 -11.59 45.67
CA GLU A 943 -66.46 -10.32 46.22
C GLU A 943 -66.56 -9.27 45.11
N GLY A 944 -67.68 -8.56 45.00
CA GLY A 944 -67.93 -7.66 43.88
C GLY A 944 -69.13 -8.10 43.06
N PRO A 945 -69.03 -9.16 42.23
CA PRO A 945 -70.17 -9.67 41.47
C PRO A 945 -71.25 -10.28 42.36
N TYR A 946 -70.96 -10.63 43.62
CA TYR A 946 -71.93 -11.23 44.53
C TYR A 946 -73.03 -10.25 44.99
N GLY A 947 -74.29 -10.55 44.65
CA GLY A 947 -75.47 -9.80 45.07
C GLY A 947 -76.59 -10.68 45.64
N SER A 948 -77.78 -10.10 45.82
CA SER A 948 -78.92 -10.76 46.48
C SER A 948 -79.53 -11.98 45.76
N ALA A 949 -79.04 -12.32 44.56
CA ALA A 949 -79.51 -13.43 43.74
C ALA A 949 -78.36 -14.37 43.29
N GLY A 950 -77.18 -14.26 43.89
CA GLY A 950 -75.94 -14.92 43.45
C GLY A 950 -74.98 -13.95 42.78
N MET A 951 -73.93 -14.49 42.13
CA MET A 951 -72.98 -13.68 41.38
C MET A 951 -73.58 -13.22 40.05
N GLN A 952 -73.42 -11.94 39.74
CA GLN A 952 -73.84 -11.35 38.48
C GLN A 952 -72.97 -11.88 37.32
N THR A 953 -73.57 -11.97 36.14
CA THR A 953 -72.91 -12.46 34.91
C THR A 953 -72.90 -11.37 33.82
N GLU A 954 -72.86 -10.11 34.21
CA GLU A 954 -72.95 -8.96 33.29
C GLU A 954 -71.74 -8.91 32.33
N ILE A 955 -70.58 -9.40 32.78
CA ILE A 955 -69.35 -9.54 31.98
C ILE A 955 -69.41 -10.62 30.89
N ALA A 956 -70.41 -11.51 30.87
CA ALA A 956 -70.43 -12.72 30.03
C ALA A 956 -70.18 -12.47 28.52
N SER A 957 -70.54 -11.28 28.01
CA SER A 957 -70.33 -10.91 26.60
C SER A 957 -68.89 -10.55 26.22
N VAL A 958 -68.01 -10.32 27.20
CA VAL A 958 -66.61 -9.93 26.97
C VAL A 958 -65.60 -10.97 27.48
N ILE A 959 -66.05 -12.04 28.15
CA ILE A 959 -65.17 -13.15 28.57
C ILE A 959 -64.48 -13.77 27.35
N PRO A 960 -63.14 -13.93 27.35
CA PRO A 960 -62.41 -14.48 26.22
C PRO A 960 -62.75 -15.96 25.99
N LEU A 961 -62.78 -16.36 24.72
CA LEU A 961 -63.02 -17.75 24.33
C LEU A 961 -61.82 -18.67 24.61
N VAL A 962 -60.65 -18.10 24.91
CA VAL A 962 -59.43 -18.82 25.31
C VAL A 962 -59.12 -18.46 26.76
N GLN A 963 -58.68 -19.43 27.56
CA GLN A 963 -58.31 -19.20 28.96
C GLN A 963 -57.20 -18.13 29.08
N PRO A 964 -57.27 -17.22 30.08
CA PRO A 964 -56.37 -16.05 30.18
C PRO A 964 -55.05 -16.29 30.93
N PHE A 965 -54.88 -17.44 31.57
CA PHE A 965 -53.78 -17.76 32.46
C PHE A 965 -52.49 -18.21 31.73
N ASN A 966 -52.49 -18.33 30.40
CA ASN A 966 -51.27 -18.58 29.60
C ASN A 966 -50.33 -17.39 29.48
N THR A 967 -50.62 -16.30 30.18
CA THR A 967 -49.79 -15.10 30.26
C THR A 967 -49.32 -14.88 31.70
N ALA A 968 -48.30 -14.04 31.87
CA ALA A 968 -47.82 -13.67 33.20
C ALA A 968 -48.95 -13.05 34.05
N PRO A 969 -49.00 -13.33 35.37
CA PRO A 969 -47.98 -14.03 36.16
C PRO A 969 -48.09 -15.57 36.18
N TRP A 970 -49.22 -16.16 35.78
CA TRP A 970 -49.45 -17.61 35.94
C TRP A 970 -48.64 -18.49 34.99
N ASN A 971 -48.38 -17.98 33.77
CA ASN A 971 -47.67 -18.68 32.68
C ASN A 971 -48.14 -20.13 32.50
N TYR A 972 -49.44 -20.36 32.61
CA TYR A 972 -50.05 -21.68 32.52
C TYR A 972 -50.08 -22.17 31.07
N SER A 973 -49.39 -23.27 30.78
CA SER A 973 -49.21 -23.80 29.43
C SER A 973 -50.46 -24.44 28.80
N GLY A 974 -51.58 -24.50 29.52
CA GLY A 974 -52.84 -25.06 29.01
C GLY A 974 -53.41 -24.26 27.83
N SER A 975 -54.09 -24.97 26.92
CA SER A 975 -54.63 -24.43 25.67
C SER A 975 -56.17 -24.41 25.64
N GLU A 976 -56.81 -24.50 26.82
CA GLU A 976 -58.27 -24.56 26.95
C GLU A 976 -58.96 -23.39 26.24
N SER A 977 -59.93 -23.73 25.40
CA SER A 977 -60.75 -22.78 24.67
C SER A 977 -62.14 -23.34 24.38
N VAL A 978 -63.09 -22.44 24.17
CA VAL A 978 -64.49 -22.77 23.83
C VAL A 978 -64.94 -21.99 22.60
N THR A 979 -65.97 -22.49 21.92
CA THR A 979 -66.55 -21.77 20.77
C THR A 979 -67.59 -20.73 21.18
N ALA A 980 -68.13 -20.83 22.40
CA ALA A 980 -69.00 -19.86 23.05
C ALA A 980 -68.95 -20.06 24.57
N ILE A 981 -69.06 -18.99 25.34
CA ILE A 981 -69.14 -19.05 26.81
C ILE A 981 -70.49 -19.65 27.23
N PRO A 982 -70.52 -20.71 28.07
CA PRO A 982 -71.77 -21.27 28.57
C PRO A 982 -72.63 -20.26 29.35
N PRO A 983 -73.97 -20.45 29.41
CA PRO A 983 -74.83 -19.60 30.24
C PRO A 983 -74.44 -19.64 31.71
N ASN A 984 -74.68 -18.54 32.42
CA ASN A 984 -74.42 -18.37 33.86
C ASN A 984 -72.94 -18.37 34.28
N VAL A 985 -71.99 -18.36 33.35
CA VAL A 985 -70.56 -18.18 33.66
C VAL A 985 -70.33 -16.75 34.13
N VAL A 986 -69.62 -16.64 35.26
CA VAL A 986 -69.14 -15.39 35.87
C VAL A 986 -67.75 -15.07 35.35
N ASP A 987 -66.82 -16.04 35.40
CA ASP A 987 -65.46 -15.86 34.89
C ASP A 987 -64.70 -17.19 34.68
N TRP A 988 -63.50 -17.11 34.09
CA TRP A 988 -62.48 -18.15 34.10
C TRP A 988 -61.80 -18.27 35.47
N ILE A 989 -61.52 -19.50 35.89
CA ILE A 989 -60.76 -19.84 37.10
C ILE A 989 -59.63 -20.80 36.73
N LEU A 990 -58.46 -20.64 37.36
CA LEU A 990 -57.39 -21.62 37.30
C LEU A 990 -57.38 -22.45 38.58
N ILE A 991 -57.49 -23.76 38.43
CA ILE A 991 -57.50 -24.74 39.51
C ILE A 991 -56.12 -25.35 39.58
N GLU A 992 -55.55 -25.42 40.78
CA GLU A 992 -54.29 -26.08 41.04
C GLU A 992 -54.48 -27.13 42.13
N ILE A 993 -53.93 -28.32 41.91
CA ILE A 993 -53.97 -29.42 42.89
C ILE A 993 -52.57 -29.74 43.41
N ARG A 994 -52.47 -29.93 44.73
CA ARG A 994 -51.25 -30.29 45.44
C ARG A 994 -51.46 -31.55 46.27
N ASP A 995 -50.45 -32.43 46.33
CA ASP A 995 -50.46 -33.64 47.15
C ASP A 995 -49.47 -33.55 48.32
N ALA A 996 -50.00 -33.37 49.53
CA ALA A 996 -49.19 -33.10 50.70
C ALA A 996 -49.78 -33.77 51.95
N ALA A 997 -48.96 -33.91 53.00
CA ALA A 997 -49.42 -34.52 54.25
C ALA A 997 -50.43 -33.63 55.00
N ASP A 998 -50.19 -32.31 55.00
CA ASP A 998 -51.05 -31.28 55.59
C ASP A 998 -50.96 -29.96 54.81
N ALA A 999 -51.86 -29.02 55.11
CA ALA A 999 -51.97 -27.75 54.39
C ALA A 999 -50.70 -26.87 54.46
N ALA A 1000 -49.91 -26.96 55.53
CA ALA A 1000 -48.68 -26.16 55.65
C ALA A 1000 -47.54 -26.73 54.78
N SER A 1001 -47.61 -28.03 54.46
CA SER A 1001 -46.66 -28.73 53.57
C SER A 1001 -47.08 -28.76 52.09
N ALA A 1002 -48.26 -28.22 51.74
CA ALA A 1002 -48.73 -28.12 50.36
C ALA A 1002 -48.06 -26.94 49.63
N THR A 1003 -46.76 -27.06 49.35
CA THR A 1003 -45.91 -26.03 48.68
C THR A 1003 -45.92 -26.18 47.15
N GLU A 1004 -45.31 -25.25 46.41
CA GLU A 1004 -45.23 -25.30 44.94
C GLU A 1004 -44.59 -26.62 44.45
N ALA A 1005 -43.59 -27.12 45.18
CA ALA A 1005 -42.93 -28.40 44.90
C ALA A 1005 -43.84 -29.64 45.00
N THR A 1006 -45.03 -29.51 45.61
CA THR A 1006 -46.03 -30.60 45.73
C THR A 1006 -47.16 -30.47 44.71
N GLN A 1007 -47.07 -29.50 43.79
CA GLN A 1007 -48.02 -29.31 42.70
C GLN A 1007 -48.01 -30.50 41.76
N LEU A 1008 -49.20 -31.05 41.50
CA LEU A 1008 -49.38 -32.14 40.55
C LEU A 1008 -49.83 -31.62 39.18
N GLU A 1009 -50.85 -30.76 39.16
CA GLU A 1009 -51.46 -30.31 37.91
C GLU A 1009 -52.19 -28.98 38.12
N ARG A 1010 -52.28 -28.20 37.04
CA ARG A 1010 -53.13 -27.01 36.92
C ARG A 1010 -54.09 -27.17 35.74
N LYS A 1011 -55.32 -26.69 35.88
CA LYS A 1011 -56.39 -26.77 34.86
C LYS A 1011 -57.28 -25.55 34.88
N ALA A 1012 -57.59 -24.99 33.71
CA ALA A 1012 -58.53 -23.87 33.58
C ALA A 1012 -59.98 -24.36 33.50
N GLY A 1013 -60.90 -23.67 34.16
CA GLY A 1013 -62.34 -23.97 34.17
C GLY A 1013 -63.19 -22.71 34.31
N PHE A 1014 -64.51 -22.90 34.47
CA PHE A 1014 -65.47 -21.80 34.60
C PHE A 1014 -66.07 -21.73 36.01
N LEU A 1015 -66.23 -20.51 36.51
CA LEU A 1015 -67.02 -20.20 37.69
C LEU A 1015 -68.45 -19.83 37.29
N LEU A 1016 -69.44 -20.47 37.90
CA LEU A 1016 -70.86 -20.19 37.64
C LEU A 1016 -71.46 -19.23 38.68
N SER A 1017 -72.59 -18.58 38.33
CA SER A 1017 -73.32 -17.63 39.19
C SER A 1017 -73.73 -18.17 40.57
N ASP A 1018 -73.86 -19.49 40.71
CA ASP A 1018 -74.17 -20.18 41.97
C ASP A 1018 -72.94 -20.59 42.78
N GLY A 1019 -71.75 -20.23 42.31
CA GLY A 1019 -70.44 -20.50 42.91
C GLY A 1019 -69.79 -21.81 42.50
N SER A 1020 -70.46 -22.67 41.72
CA SER A 1020 -69.87 -23.94 41.28
C SER A 1020 -68.74 -23.70 40.27
N ILE A 1021 -67.63 -24.43 40.42
CA ILE A 1021 -66.54 -24.45 39.43
C ILE A 1021 -66.66 -25.71 38.58
N VAL A 1022 -66.70 -25.54 37.26
CA VAL A 1022 -67.00 -26.58 36.27
C VAL A 1022 -65.99 -26.61 35.13
N ASN A 1023 -65.94 -27.73 34.41
CA ASN A 1023 -65.22 -27.90 33.16
C ASN A 1023 -65.83 -27.04 32.03
N LEU A 1024 -65.17 -27.06 30.87
CA LEU A 1024 -65.51 -26.20 29.72
C LEU A 1024 -66.89 -26.44 29.10
N ASP A 1025 -67.56 -27.54 29.45
CA ASP A 1025 -68.95 -27.83 29.04
C ASP A 1025 -69.99 -27.03 29.84
N GLY A 1026 -69.56 -26.31 30.89
CA GLY A 1026 -70.40 -25.50 31.75
C GLY A 1026 -71.21 -26.29 32.79
N SER A 1027 -70.93 -27.58 32.99
CA SER A 1027 -71.72 -28.43 33.91
C SER A 1027 -70.97 -29.55 34.63
N SER A 1028 -69.96 -30.16 34.02
CA SER A 1028 -69.22 -31.28 34.64
C SER A 1028 -68.16 -30.78 35.62
N SER A 1029 -67.85 -31.59 36.63
CA SER A 1029 -66.75 -31.28 37.56
C SER A 1029 -65.39 -31.46 36.87
N PRO A 1030 -64.41 -30.58 37.16
CA PRO A 1030 -63.02 -30.76 36.75
C PRO A 1030 -62.48 -32.15 37.06
N ASP A 1031 -61.81 -32.76 36.09
CA ASP A 1031 -61.19 -34.07 36.20
C ASP A 1031 -59.66 -33.95 36.18
N PHE A 1032 -58.96 -34.80 36.92
CA PHE A 1032 -57.49 -34.82 37.00
C PHE A 1032 -56.99 -36.25 36.87
N LYS A 1033 -55.92 -36.45 36.09
CA LYS A 1033 -55.34 -37.78 35.83
C LYS A 1033 -54.08 -38.01 36.66
N GLN A 1034 -54.16 -37.73 37.96
CA GLN A 1034 -53.04 -37.83 38.89
C GLN A 1034 -53.25 -38.96 39.91
N ILE A 1035 -52.16 -39.43 40.51
CA ILE A 1035 -52.20 -40.32 41.68
C ILE A 1035 -51.98 -39.48 42.94
N ILE A 1036 -52.89 -39.58 43.91
CA ILE A 1036 -52.76 -38.91 45.21
C ILE A 1036 -52.15 -39.88 46.22
N ASN A 1037 -50.93 -39.58 46.68
CA ASN A 1037 -50.18 -40.42 47.60
C ASN A 1037 -50.42 -40.05 49.08
N HIS A 1038 -50.70 -38.78 49.37
CA HIS A 1038 -50.94 -38.28 50.73
C HIS A 1038 -52.37 -37.76 50.91
N ASN A 1039 -52.58 -36.46 50.69
CA ASN A 1039 -53.88 -35.80 50.79
C ASN A 1039 -53.95 -34.69 49.74
N LEU A 1040 -55.13 -34.55 49.12
CA LEU A 1040 -55.37 -33.53 48.10
C LEU A 1040 -55.69 -32.18 48.75
N PHE A 1041 -54.94 -31.15 48.35
CA PHE A 1041 -55.24 -29.75 48.60
C PHE A 1041 -55.48 -29.04 47.26
N VAL A 1042 -56.37 -28.05 47.27
CA VAL A 1042 -56.74 -27.30 46.06
C VAL A 1042 -56.51 -25.81 46.25
N ILE A 1043 -55.98 -25.15 45.24
CA ILE A 1043 -55.92 -23.70 45.13
C ILE A 1043 -56.82 -23.25 43.98
N VAL A 1044 -57.57 -22.18 44.26
CA VAL A 1044 -58.41 -21.49 43.27
C VAL A 1044 -57.79 -20.13 43.00
N TRP A 1045 -57.26 -19.97 41.78
CA TRP A 1045 -56.68 -18.74 41.28
C TRP A 1045 -57.65 -18.00 40.39
N HIS A 1046 -57.66 -16.68 40.53
CA HIS A 1046 -58.50 -15.79 39.74
C HIS A 1046 -57.71 -14.54 39.32
N ARG A 1047 -58.12 -13.89 38.23
CA ARG A 1047 -57.30 -12.85 37.58
C ARG A 1047 -57.17 -11.53 38.33
N ASN A 1048 -58.10 -11.23 39.24
CA ASN A 1048 -58.21 -9.94 39.95
C ASN A 1048 -58.63 -10.07 41.43
N HIS A 1049 -58.55 -11.29 41.97
CA HIS A 1049 -58.91 -11.63 43.35
C HIS A 1049 -57.78 -12.44 43.98
N LEU A 1050 -57.60 -12.30 45.30
CA LEU A 1050 -56.63 -13.10 46.02
C LEU A 1050 -57.00 -14.59 45.94
N PRO A 1051 -56.04 -15.46 45.57
CA PRO A 1051 -56.27 -16.90 45.50
C PRO A 1051 -56.47 -17.51 46.89
N VAL A 1052 -57.21 -18.62 46.94
CA VAL A 1052 -57.48 -19.34 48.20
C VAL A 1052 -57.08 -20.80 48.09
N MET A 1053 -56.36 -21.30 49.10
CA MET A 1053 -56.06 -22.71 49.26
C MET A 1053 -56.98 -23.33 50.32
N SER A 1054 -57.41 -24.58 50.13
CA SER A 1054 -58.15 -25.34 51.12
C SER A 1054 -57.37 -25.49 52.43
N ASN A 1055 -57.98 -25.13 53.58
CA ASN A 1055 -57.36 -25.28 54.91
C ASN A 1055 -57.28 -26.72 55.39
N LEU A 1056 -58.15 -27.58 54.86
CA LEU A 1056 -58.24 -29.01 55.18
C LEU A 1056 -58.15 -29.81 53.88
N ALA A 1057 -57.62 -31.03 53.99
CA ALA A 1057 -57.59 -31.98 52.89
C ALA A 1057 -59.00 -32.21 52.32
N LEU A 1058 -59.09 -32.30 50.98
CA LEU A 1058 -60.34 -32.56 50.31
C LEU A 1058 -60.82 -33.99 50.63
N PRO A 1059 -62.05 -34.18 51.14
CA PRO A 1059 -62.60 -35.52 51.32
C PRO A 1059 -62.91 -36.17 49.97
N LEU A 1060 -62.48 -37.42 49.81
CA LEU A 1060 -62.80 -38.28 48.67
C LEU A 1060 -64.05 -39.12 48.96
N PHE A 1061 -65.05 -39.03 48.08
CA PHE A 1061 -66.23 -39.90 48.11
C PHE A 1061 -66.59 -40.35 46.69
N ASP A 1062 -66.67 -41.67 46.47
CA ASP A 1062 -67.07 -42.28 45.19
C ASP A 1062 -66.34 -41.71 43.96
N GLY A 1063 -65.00 -41.56 44.06
CA GLY A 1063 -64.15 -41.05 42.97
C GLY A 1063 -64.15 -39.53 42.78
N THR A 1064 -64.86 -38.79 43.65
CA THR A 1064 -64.93 -37.32 43.61
C THR A 1064 -64.39 -36.70 44.90
N TYR A 1065 -63.42 -35.80 44.77
CA TYR A 1065 -63.00 -34.90 45.83
C TYR A 1065 -63.92 -33.68 45.86
N SER A 1066 -64.29 -33.18 47.04
CA SER A 1066 -65.19 -32.01 47.14
C SER A 1066 -64.72 -30.95 48.12
N TYR A 1067 -64.89 -29.68 47.78
CA TYR A 1067 -64.58 -28.56 48.68
C TYR A 1067 -65.49 -27.34 48.46
N ASP A 1068 -65.95 -26.73 49.55
CA ASP A 1068 -66.78 -25.52 49.51
C ASP A 1068 -66.13 -24.39 50.33
N PHE A 1069 -65.46 -23.48 49.63
CA PHE A 1069 -64.80 -22.31 50.20
C PHE A 1069 -65.79 -21.31 50.80
N SER A 1070 -67.07 -21.33 50.40
CA SER A 1070 -68.03 -20.29 50.79
C SER A 1070 -68.64 -20.47 52.17
N SER A 1071 -68.55 -21.67 52.75
CA SER A 1071 -69.31 -22.06 53.94
C SER A 1071 -68.83 -21.43 55.26
N ALA A 1072 -67.55 -21.08 55.37
CA ALA A 1072 -66.97 -20.41 56.53
C ALA A 1072 -65.59 -19.83 56.19
N GLN A 1073 -65.16 -18.76 56.88
CA GLN A 1073 -63.81 -18.19 56.75
C GLN A 1073 -62.68 -19.21 56.99
N SER A 1074 -62.93 -20.23 57.82
CA SER A 1074 -61.95 -21.28 58.15
C SER A 1074 -61.74 -22.32 57.05
N GLN A 1075 -62.46 -22.23 55.92
CA GLN A 1075 -62.26 -23.11 54.77
C GLN A 1075 -61.03 -22.71 53.95
N ALA A 1076 -60.64 -21.44 53.94
CA ALA A 1076 -59.37 -21.03 53.36
C ALA A 1076 -58.22 -21.15 54.36
N PHE A 1077 -57.05 -21.55 53.87
CA PHE A 1077 -55.81 -21.55 54.64
C PHE A 1077 -55.34 -20.11 54.86
N GLY A 1078 -55.39 -19.65 56.10
CA GLY A 1078 -55.14 -18.25 56.47
C GLY A 1078 -56.38 -17.35 56.38
N ASN A 1079 -56.20 -16.06 56.66
CA ASN A 1079 -57.30 -15.08 56.68
C ASN A 1079 -57.41 -14.36 55.32
N VAL A 1080 -57.60 -15.13 54.24
CA VAL A 1080 -57.60 -14.65 52.84
C VAL A 1080 -58.98 -14.73 52.17
N GLN A 1081 -60.04 -14.67 52.99
CA GLN A 1081 -61.43 -14.61 52.54
C GLN A 1081 -62.20 -13.49 53.25
N VAL A 1082 -63.22 -12.98 52.59
CA VAL A 1082 -64.09 -11.89 53.06
C VAL A 1082 -65.54 -12.35 53.18
N TYR A 1083 -66.26 -11.83 54.16
CA TYR A 1083 -67.68 -12.08 54.31
C TYR A 1083 -68.47 -11.21 53.32
N ILE A 1084 -69.17 -11.86 52.39
CA ILE A 1084 -69.86 -11.21 51.27
C ILE A 1084 -71.39 -11.13 51.43
N GLY A 1085 -71.91 -11.54 52.59
CA GLY A 1085 -73.35 -11.54 52.90
C GLY A 1085 -73.99 -12.93 52.88
N ASP A 1086 -75.23 -13.03 53.38
CA ASP A 1086 -76.06 -14.26 53.41
C ASP A 1086 -75.40 -15.51 54.04
N GLY A 1087 -74.39 -15.31 54.88
CA GLY A 1087 -73.65 -16.41 55.53
C GLY A 1087 -72.48 -16.94 54.70
N ASN A 1088 -72.22 -16.37 53.52
CA ASN A 1088 -71.21 -16.83 52.58
C ASN A 1088 -69.92 -16.00 52.67
N PHE A 1089 -68.82 -16.66 52.31
CA PHE A 1089 -67.50 -16.08 52.17
C PHE A 1089 -67.05 -16.15 50.71
N GLY A 1090 -66.30 -15.15 50.27
CA GLY A 1090 -65.73 -15.05 48.93
C GLY A 1090 -64.24 -14.84 48.94
N LEU A 1091 -63.62 -15.04 47.77
CA LEU A 1091 -62.27 -14.55 47.50
C LEU A 1091 -62.29 -13.02 47.59
N VAL A 1092 -61.20 -12.46 48.08
CA VAL A 1092 -61.08 -11.01 48.31
C VAL A 1092 -60.77 -10.31 46.99
N GLY A 1093 -61.59 -9.35 46.59
CA GLY A 1093 -61.41 -8.60 45.35
C GLY A 1093 -60.38 -7.47 45.49
N GLY A 1094 -59.62 -7.20 44.43
CA GLY A 1094 -58.74 -6.01 44.35
C GLY A 1094 -57.25 -6.29 44.14
N ASP A 1095 -56.86 -7.56 43.93
CA ASP A 1095 -55.50 -7.95 43.50
C ASP A 1095 -55.42 -7.83 41.97
N MET A 1096 -55.40 -6.60 41.47
CA MET A 1096 -55.61 -6.26 40.05
C MET A 1096 -54.35 -6.48 39.20
N ASN A 1097 -53.17 -6.62 39.80
CA ASN A 1097 -51.96 -7.05 39.09
C ASN A 1097 -51.64 -8.55 39.29
N ALA A 1098 -52.46 -9.27 40.08
CA ALA A 1098 -52.31 -10.67 40.42
C ALA A 1098 -50.94 -11.02 41.05
N ASP A 1099 -50.38 -10.10 41.85
CA ASP A 1099 -49.12 -10.33 42.57
C ASP A 1099 -49.32 -10.98 43.95
N GLY A 1100 -50.56 -11.30 44.31
CA GLY A 1100 -50.92 -11.92 45.57
C GLY A 1100 -50.99 -10.92 46.74
N SER A 1101 -50.93 -9.62 46.49
CA SER A 1101 -50.97 -8.57 47.53
C SER A 1101 -51.77 -7.34 47.12
N ILE A 1102 -52.89 -7.07 47.81
CA ILE A 1102 -53.71 -5.88 47.54
C ILE A 1102 -53.05 -4.64 48.16
N THR A 1103 -52.39 -3.83 47.35
CA THR A 1103 -51.59 -2.68 47.78
C THR A 1103 -51.88 -1.42 46.95
N ASP A 1104 -51.13 -0.34 47.18
CA ASP A 1104 -51.21 0.85 46.33
C ASP A 1104 -50.74 0.56 44.88
N ALA A 1105 -50.00 -0.53 44.64
CA ALA A 1105 -49.57 -0.95 43.31
C ALA A 1105 -50.76 -1.34 42.41
N ASP A 1106 -51.78 -2.04 42.91
CA ASP A 1106 -53.00 -2.36 42.16
C ASP A 1106 -53.72 -1.09 41.67
N LYS A 1107 -53.71 -0.06 42.52
CA LYS A 1107 -54.33 1.20 42.19
C LYS A 1107 -53.50 2.02 41.19
N THR A 1108 -52.21 2.24 41.47
CA THR A 1108 -51.39 3.13 40.65
C THR A 1108 -50.83 2.46 39.39
N GLY A 1109 -50.61 1.15 39.45
CA GLY A 1109 -50.03 0.33 38.39
C GLY A 1109 -51.06 -0.34 37.47
N THR A 1110 -52.31 -0.57 37.94
CA THR A 1110 -53.34 -1.22 37.12
C THR A 1110 -54.61 -0.38 36.98
N TRP A 1111 -55.32 -0.09 38.09
CA TRP A 1111 -56.61 0.59 38.05
C TRP A 1111 -56.54 1.99 37.40
N GLN A 1112 -55.55 2.81 37.75
CA GLN A 1112 -55.38 4.15 37.16
C GLN A 1112 -55.16 4.13 35.65
N ILE A 1113 -54.58 3.04 35.12
CA ILE A 1113 -54.33 2.85 33.69
C ILE A 1113 -55.62 2.42 32.97
N GLN A 1114 -56.42 1.58 33.61
CA GLN A 1114 -57.61 0.98 33.03
C GLN A 1114 -58.91 1.74 33.33
N THR A 1115 -58.92 2.69 34.27
CA THR A 1115 -60.15 3.42 34.65
C THR A 1115 -60.79 4.15 33.47
N GLY A 1116 -62.10 3.96 33.30
CA GLY A 1116 -62.90 4.46 32.18
C GLY A 1116 -62.91 3.55 30.95
N GLN A 1117 -62.19 2.41 30.98
CA GLN A 1117 -62.23 1.41 29.90
C GLN A 1117 -63.29 0.34 30.17
N THR A 1118 -63.84 -0.23 29.10
CA THR A 1118 -64.81 -1.33 29.12
C THR A 1118 -64.20 -2.57 28.48
N GLY A 1119 -64.49 -3.76 29.01
CA GLY A 1119 -64.03 -5.04 28.46
C GLY A 1119 -63.52 -5.98 29.54
N TYR A 1120 -62.92 -7.09 29.12
CA TYR A 1120 -62.33 -8.07 30.03
C TYR A 1120 -60.96 -7.60 30.53
N LEU A 1121 -60.97 -6.77 31.57
CA LEU A 1121 -59.80 -6.06 32.07
C LEU A 1121 -59.41 -6.53 33.48
N GLN A 1122 -58.12 -6.43 33.81
CA GLN A 1122 -57.59 -6.90 35.10
C GLN A 1122 -58.09 -6.06 36.29
N SER A 1123 -58.47 -4.79 36.07
CA SER A 1123 -58.96 -3.89 37.13
C SER A 1123 -60.49 -3.91 37.33
N ASP A 1124 -61.23 -4.67 36.53
CA ASP A 1124 -62.69 -4.84 36.63
C ASP A 1124 -63.00 -5.90 37.70
N ALA A 1125 -62.82 -5.50 38.96
CA ALA A 1125 -62.88 -6.39 40.11
C ALA A 1125 -64.33 -6.72 40.52
N ASP A 1126 -65.30 -5.86 40.21
CA ASP A 1126 -66.72 -6.16 40.44
C ASP A 1126 -67.39 -6.94 39.29
N MET A 1127 -66.70 -7.08 38.16
CA MET A 1127 -67.10 -7.84 36.98
C MET A 1127 -68.38 -7.30 36.31
N ASP A 1128 -68.58 -5.98 36.32
CA ASP A 1128 -69.65 -5.33 35.58
C ASP A 1128 -69.27 -5.01 34.11
N GLY A 1129 -68.02 -5.29 33.72
CA GLY A 1129 -67.48 -5.07 32.38
C GLY A 1129 -66.91 -3.67 32.17
N THR A 1130 -66.87 -2.83 33.21
CA THR A 1130 -66.35 -1.45 33.17
C THR A 1130 -65.45 -1.17 34.35
N VAL A 1131 -64.20 -0.78 34.09
CA VAL A 1131 -63.30 -0.34 35.17
C VAL A 1131 -63.66 1.08 35.58
N ASP A 1132 -64.27 1.26 36.75
CA ASP A 1132 -64.67 2.58 37.23
C ASP A 1132 -64.31 2.82 38.72
N ASN A 1133 -64.93 3.84 39.34
CA ASN A 1133 -64.61 4.16 40.73
C ASN A 1133 -65.13 3.12 41.73
N LYS A 1134 -66.09 2.26 41.37
CA LYS A 1134 -66.61 1.19 42.22
C LYS A 1134 -65.56 0.12 42.49
N ASP A 1135 -64.84 -0.37 41.46
CA ASP A 1135 -63.74 -1.34 41.64
C ASP A 1135 -62.73 -0.87 42.69
N LYS A 1136 -62.43 0.43 42.68
CA LYS A 1136 -61.51 1.04 43.63
C LYS A 1136 -62.15 1.32 44.99
N ASN A 1137 -63.32 1.97 45.03
CA ASN A 1137 -63.90 2.51 46.26
C ASN A 1137 -64.66 1.45 47.07
N ASP A 1138 -65.24 0.47 46.39
CA ASP A 1138 -66.14 -0.52 46.97
C ASP A 1138 -65.44 -1.85 47.23
N LEU A 1139 -64.36 -2.17 46.49
CA LEU A 1139 -63.53 -3.37 46.70
C LEU A 1139 -62.11 -3.02 47.19
N TRP A 1140 -61.24 -2.52 46.31
CA TRP A 1140 -59.81 -2.33 46.61
C TRP A 1140 -59.55 -1.52 47.89
N TRP A 1141 -60.28 -0.43 48.13
CA TRP A 1141 -60.07 0.45 49.28
C TRP A 1141 -60.23 -0.27 50.63
N TRP A 1142 -61.21 -1.17 50.73
CA TRP A 1142 -61.48 -1.90 51.97
C TRP A 1142 -60.54 -3.09 52.16
N ASN A 1143 -60.07 -3.66 51.05
CA ASN A 1143 -59.22 -4.85 51.06
C ASN A 1143 -57.72 -4.57 51.06
N ARG A 1144 -57.32 -3.31 50.87
CA ARG A 1144 -55.91 -2.89 50.86
C ARG A 1144 -55.18 -3.31 52.13
N GLY A 1145 -54.06 -4.00 51.96
CA GLY A 1145 -53.23 -4.57 53.02
C GLY A 1145 -53.43 -6.07 53.24
N THR A 1146 -54.31 -6.70 52.45
CA THR A 1146 -54.49 -8.16 52.43
C THR A 1146 -53.52 -8.81 51.42
N PHE A 1147 -52.94 -9.94 51.77
CA PHE A 1147 -51.99 -10.68 50.93
C PHE A 1147 -52.17 -12.19 51.11
N ILE A 1148 -51.74 -12.94 50.10
CA ILE A 1148 -51.78 -14.41 50.03
C ILE A 1148 -50.95 -15.05 51.15
N ILE A 1149 -51.38 -16.21 51.66
CA ILE A 1149 -50.66 -17.00 52.67
C ILE A 1149 -50.55 -18.48 52.23
N ILE A 1150 -50.50 -18.71 50.91
CA ILE A 1150 -50.30 -20.05 50.35
C ILE A 1150 -48.81 -20.38 50.49
N PRO A 1151 -48.43 -21.57 51.01
CA PRO A 1151 -47.03 -21.98 51.07
C PRO A 1151 -46.45 -22.05 49.65
N GLU A 1152 -45.33 -21.40 49.39
CA GLU A 1152 -44.58 -21.54 48.13
C GLU A 1152 -43.37 -22.44 48.32
#